data_AF-L8JTQ5-F1
#
_entry.id   AF-L8JTQ5-F1
#
_cell.length_a   1.000
_cell.length_b   1.000
_cell.length_c   1.000
_cell.angle_alpha   90.00
_cell.angle_beta   90.00
_cell.angle_gamma   90.00
#
_symmetry.space_group_name_H-M   'P 1'
#
loop_
_entity.id
_entity.type
_entity.pdbx_description
1 polymer ?
#
loop_
_entity_poly.entity_id
_entity_poly.type
_entity_poly.pdbx_seq_one_letter_code
_entity_poly.pdbx_strand_id
1 'polypeptide(L)'
;MRRLYLAIFLLISSNIISGCLGTKYLKEDEKLLYKQKIKGADEIASESLSQLYVQEANRQFPIIPFSPYVWFYYWGLKRYDVEKYEEKRESTRAKWNKKIATAGNNEKKVQRLERKKRKRVARINKTIEEGNVLMRWGEPVAVYDSFKTMQTMGRLQLYMNSKGYFKAEVDTSLNTSGKKVTVIYNINEGPAYKLDTLLLQAGDSAITKILNNSDESLLIKGQNYDQSKLTAERERIDLLLKDHGYFDFSRQYIEFNVDTAYRGDRKVAIQTTINKPAKRGYHKVFTVDSINFTTDAGSGIISDSLRQVETYRGITYRYYQDQYNKKILSRRVLIKKDSVYSKSNTFSTQRQLANLDHFRFININYDSSGGTLIANIFTSPLNRYQWTNEVGVNVTQGFPGPFYNLSFKKRNVFRGLEIFEINGRIGMEGVAPATEVKDVYTSVEAGVNASLTFPQFVLPISSTAKERLGKINPKTRLLAGYTYTDRPEYIRENLNFSNTYTWQNENRTLYSLTATDVSMINSNLSSRFLDTLEVLESKGNRLINTFRPSFVSSMSFSVTWNLNSYGFNFTNSSFLRAYLESGGTTLNFWGTEILQRDSLEYYKYIKANIDYRKIHPINKNTTLAYRLNGGIAKPYSDNRILPYEKYFFAGGSNGIRAWRPRRLGPGSFSPIDSSTFRVSYNFEQQGEILLEGSIEIRKNLIGFIDYAFFADFGNIWTIEKDKSREGAQFELNRFYKEIALGTGVGLRFDFSFLVLRLDAGLKVYDPARARGKRFILSSGFYDPPFTPRAAEAVVFNIGIGYPF
;
A
#
# COMPACT_ATOMS: atom_id res chain seq x y z
N MET A 1 8.73 -33.95 -43.65
CA MET A 1 8.97 -34.13 -42.19
C MET A 1 8.56 -32.94 -41.31
N ARG A 2 9.04 -31.69 -41.50
CA ARG A 2 8.67 -30.52 -40.66
C ARG A 2 7.16 -30.23 -40.51
N ARG A 3 6.37 -30.31 -41.59
CA ARG A 3 4.90 -30.15 -41.54
C ARG A 3 4.19 -31.30 -40.82
N LEU A 4 4.77 -32.50 -40.87
CA LEU A 4 4.26 -33.68 -40.16
C LEU A 4 4.53 -33.57 -38.66
N TYR A 5 5.72 -33.10 -38.24
CA TYR A 5 6.00 -32.83 -36.82
C TYR A 5 5.18 -31.68 -36.25
N LEU A 6 4.93 -30.62 -37.04
CA LEU A 6 4.06 -29.52 -36.61
C LEU A 6 2.59 -29.98 -36.51
N ALA A 7 2.13 -30.79 -37.46
CA ALA A 7 0.78 -31.37 -37.43
C ALA A 7 0.62 -32.39 -36.29
N ILE A 8 1.62 -33.23 -36.02
CA ILE A 8 1.66 -34.17 -34.90
C ILE A 8 1.76 -33.41 -33.57
N PHE A 9 2.55 -32.35 -33.47
CA PHE A 9 2.60 -31.50 -32.28
C PHE A 9 1.28 -30.76 -32.04
N LEU A 10 0.63 -30.27 -33.10
CA LEU A 10 -0.71 -29.66 -33.03
C LEU A 10 -1.78 -30.69 -32.64
N LEU A 11 -1.76 -31.91 -33.18
CA LEU A 11 -2.68 -33.01 -32.84
C LEU A 11 -2.46 -33.58 -31.43
N ILE A 12 -1.20 -33.69 -30.99
CA ILE A 12 -0.85 -34.10 -29.63
C ILE A 12 -1.23 -32.97 -28.66
N SER A 13 -0.97 -31.71 -29.01
CA SER A 13 -1.41 -30.57 -28.19
C SER A 13 -2.93 -30.49 -28.11
N SER A 14 -3.69 -30.70 -29.19
CA SER A 14 -5.17 -30.65 -29.16
C SER A 14 -5.78 -31.77 -28.32
N ASN A 15 -5.19 -32.98 -28.33
CA ASN A 15 -5.64 -34.10 -27.50
C ASN A 15 -5.19 -33.96 -26.02
N ILE A 16 -4.05 -33.33 -25.74
CA ILE A 16 -3.65 -32.99 -24.37
C ILE A 16 -4.54 -31.87 -23.81
N ILE A 17 -4.97 -30.92 -24.64
CA ILE A 17 -5.82 -29.79 -24.25
C ILE A 17 -7.25 -30.23 -23.86
N SER A 18 -7.82 -31.26 -24.48
CA SER A 18 -9.17 -31.76 -24.12
C SER A 18 -9.21 -32.42 -22.74
N GLY A 19 -8.14 -33.12 -22.34
CA GLY A 19 -7.99 -33.73 -21.00
C GLY A 19 -7.61 -32.75 -19.88
N CYS A 20 -7.30 -31.50 -20.23
CA CYS A 20 -6.77 -30.46 -19.34
C CYS A 20 -7.82 -29.48 -18.79
N LEU A 21 -9.08 -29.61 -19.23
CA LEU A 21 -10.21 -28.76 -18.80
C LEU A 21 -11.01 -29.31 -17.62
N GLY A 22 -10.62 -30.48 -17.09
CA GLY A 22 -11.26 -31.11 -15.92
C GLY A 22 -12.45 -32.01 -16.23
N THR A 23 -12.88 -32.12 -17.50
CA THR A 23 -14.03 -32.97 -17.92
C THR A 23 -13.85 -34.46 -17.61
N LYS A 24 -12.59 -34.94 -17.49
CA LYS A 24 -12.27 -36.32 -17.09
C LYS A 24 -12.58 -36.65 -15.63
N TYR A 25 -12.78 -35.62 -14.79
CA TYR A 25 -13.09 -35.77 -13.37
C TYR A 25 -14.59 -35.70 -13.07
N LEU A 26 -15.42 -35.50 -14.10
CA LEU A 26 -16.87 -35.53 -14.01
C LEU A 26 -17.38 -36.97 -14.00
N LYS A 27 -18.48 -37.22 -13.29
CA LYS A 27 -19.26 -38.46 -13.43
C LYS A 27 -19.95 -38.53 -14.80
N GLU A 28 -20.61 -39.66 -15.08
CA GLU A 28 -21.21 -39.94 -16.39
C GLU A 28 -22.25 -38.90 -16.81
N ASP A 29 -23.14 -38.51 -15.88
CA ASP A 29 -24.21 -37.52 -16.09
C ASP A 29 -23.85 -36.06 -15.73
N GLU A 30 -22.65 -35.84 -15.21
CA GLU A 30 -22.22 -34.51 -14.78
C GLU A 30 -21.74 -33.68 -15.98
N LYS A 31 -22.08 -32.38 -15.96
CA LYS A 31 -21.60 -31.39 -16.93
C LYS A 31 -20.69 -30.37 -16.24
N LEU A 32 -19.59 -29.99 -16.89
CA LEU A 32 -18.69 -28.92 -16.44
C LEU A 32 -19.35 -27.56 -16.67
N LEU A 33 -19.46 -26.76 -15.62
CA LEU A 33 -19.69 -25.32 -15.73
C LEU A 33 -18.44 -24.67 -16.34
N TYR A 34 -18.45 -24.49 -17.66
CA TYR A 34 -17.27 -24.08 -18.41
C TYR A 34 -17.07 -22.57 -18.39
N LYS A 35 -18.15 -21.80 -18.53
CA LYS A 35 -18.10 -20.33 -18.55
C LYS A 35 -19.45 -19.76 -18.11
N GLN A 36 -19.41 -18.59 -17.48
CA GLN A 36 -20.58 -17.78 -17.19
C GLN A 36 -20.42 -16.42 -17.86
N LYS A 37 -21.53 -15.86 -18.36
CA LYS A 37 -21.58 -14.52 -18.95
C LYS A 37 -22.84 -13.82 -18.49
N ILE A 38 -22.76 -12.51 -18.29
CA ILE A 38 -23.93 -11.64 -18.17
C ILE A 38 -24.03 -10.83 -19.47
N LYS A 39 -25.25 -10.64 -19.98
CA LYS A 39 -25.56 -9.79 -21.14
C LYS A 39 -26.73 -8.87 -20.79
N GLY A 40 -26.76 -7.69 -21.40
CA GLY A 40 -27.89 -6.76 -21.32
C GLY A 40 -27.93 -5.88 -20.09
N ALA A 41 -26.83 -5.80 -19.32
CA ALA A 41 -26.71 -4.87 -18.19
C ALA A 41 -25.63 -3.81 -18.49
N ASP A 42 -25.98 -2.79 -19.29
CA ASP A 42 -25.02 -1.83 -19.84
C ASP A 42 -24.79 -0.64 -18.90
N GLU A 43 -25.77 -0.30 -18.06
CA GLU A 43 -25.70 0.81 -17.10
C GLU A 43 -25.02 0.43 -15.78
N ILE A 44 -24.87 -0.88 -15.52
CA ILE A 44 -24.22 -1.41 -14.32
C ILE A 44 -22.92 -2.12 -14.69
N ALA A 45 -21.84 -1.85 -13.95
CA ALA A 45 -20.58 -2.56 -14.13
C ALA A 45 -20.76 -4.09 -13.97
N SER A 46 -20.59 -4.82 -15.07
CA SER A 46 -20.71 -6.29 -15.16
C SER A 46 -19.92 -7.05 -14.09
N GLU A 47 -18.82 -6.47 -13.62
CA GLU A 47 -18.03 -6.97 -12.50
C GLU A 47 -18.84 -7.12 -11.21
N SER A 48 -19.61 -6.09 -10.83
CA SER A 48 -20.40 -6.10 -9.60
C SER A 48 -21.44 -7.22 -9.62
N LEU A 49 -22.02 -7.47 -10.80
CA LEU A 49 -22.99 -8.52 -11.03
C LEU A 49 -22.34 -9.92 -10.99
N SER A 50 -21.13 -10.08 -11.54
CA SER A 50 -20.42 -11.37 -11.52
C SER A 50 -20.08 -11.86 -10.10
N GLN A 51 -19.95 -10.94 -9.14
CA GLN A 51 -19.67 -11.29 -7.74
C GLN A 51 -20.86 -11.96 -7.03
N LEU A 52 -22.06 -11.92 -7.64
CA LEU A 52 -23.31 -12.46 -7.10
C LEU A 52 -23.55 -13.93 -7.48
N TYR A 53 -22.70 -14.51 -8.33
CA TYR A 53 -22.76 -15.91 -8.71
C TYR A 53 -22.73 -16.84 -7.49
N VAL A 54 -23.68 -17.79 -7.44
CA VAL A 54 -23.74 -18.82 -6.38
C VAL A 54 -22.76 -19.95 -6.67
N GLN A 55 -22.61 -20.28 -7.96
CA GLN A 55 -21.58 -21.19 -8.47
C GLN A 55 -20.71 -20.42 -9.45
N GLU A 56 -19.41 -20.64 -9.40
CA GLU A 56 -18.45 -20.03 -10.31
C GLU A 56 -17.82 -21.11 -11.18
N ALA A 57 -17.65 -20.82 -12.47
CA ALA A 57 -16.85 -21.65 -13.36
C ALA A 57 -15.40 -21.73 -12.83
N ASN A 58 -14.74 -22.87 -13.05
CA ASN A 58 -13.35 -23.04 -12.65
C ASN A 58 -12.44 -21.94 -13.24
N ARG A 59 -11.43 -21.54 -12.47
CA ARG A 59 -10.43 -20.56 -12.87
C ARG A 59 -9.58 -21.13 -14.01
N GLN A 60 -9.61 -20.41 -15.14
CA GLN A 60 -8.87 -20.77 -16.35
C GLN A 60 -7.65 -19.85 -16.56
N PHE A 61 -6.61 -20.40 -17.18
CA PHE A 61 -5.46 -19.63 -17.64
C PHE A 61 -5.87 -18.73 -18.84
N PRO A 62 -5.41 -17.48 -18.96
CA PRO A 62 -5.96 -16.52 -19.94
C PRO A 62 -5.71 -16.89 -21.41
N ILE A 63 -4.61 -17.57 -21.70
CA ILE A 63 -4.11 -17.81 -23.07
C ILE A 63 -4.41 -19.25 -23.53
N ILE A 64 -4.49 -20.19 -22.60
CA ILE A 64 -4.61 -21.63 -22.88
C ILE A 64 -5.82 -22.14 -22.10
N PRO A 65 -6.72 -22.93 -22.71
CA PRO A 65 -7.87 -23.55 -22.02
C PRO A 65 -7.40 -24.68 -21.10
N PHE A 66 -6.66 -24.31 -20.06
CA PHE A 66 -6.12 -25.16 -19.00
C PHE A 66 -6.62 -24.64 -17.66
N SER A 67 -7.12 -25.57 -16.83
CA SER A 67 -7.59 -25.29 -15.47
C SER A 67 -6.57 -25.84 -14.46
N PRO A 68 -5.45 -25.14 -14.21
CA PRO A 68 -4.37 -25.65 -13.36
C PRO A 68 -4.86 -26.02 -11.97
N TYR A 69 -5.75 -25.22 -11.39
CA TYR A 69 -6.32 -25.44 -10.06
C TYR A 69 -7.05 -26.78 -9.94
N VAL A 70 -7.83 -27.15 -10.95
CA VAL A 70 -8.52 -28.45 -10.98
C VAL A 70 -7.49 -29.58 -11.02
N TRP A 71 -6.46 -29.44 -11.86
CA TRP A 71 -5.39 -30.43 -11.92
C TRP A 71 -4.68 -30.61 -10.57
N PHE A 72 -4.33 -29.52 -9.88
CA PHE A 72 -3.69 -29.58 -8.55
C PHE A 72 -4.58 -30.24 -7.51
N TYR A 73 -5.88 -29.93 -7.51
CA TYR A 73 -6.83 -30.54 -6.58
C TYR A 73 -6.85 -32.06 -6.70
N TYR A 74 -7.07 -32.57 -7.92
CA TYR A 74 -7.16 -34.02 -8.14
C TYR A 74 -5.81 -34.73 -8.06
N TRP A 75 -4.71 -34.05 -8.39
CA TRP A 75 -3.36 -34.59 -8.14
C TRP A 75 -3.07 -34.71 -6.63
N GLY A 76 -3.52 -33.72 -5.86
CA GLY A 76 -3.54 -33.77 -4.41
C GLY A 76 -4.41 -34.90 -3.88
N LEU A 77 -5.64 -35.01 -4.37
CA LEU A 77 -6.61 -36.03 -3.95
C LEU A 77 -6.08 -37.45 -4.16
N LYS A 78 -5.42 -37.72 -5.30
CA LYS A 78 -4.80 -39.04 -5.59
C LYS A 78 -3.71 -39.42 -4.56
N ARG A 79 -3.12 -38.45 -3.87
CA ARG A 79 -2.07 -38.63 -2.86
C ARG A 79 -2.58 -38.34 -1.44
N TYR A 80 -3.89 -38.21 -1.27
CA TYR A 80 -4.52 -37.89 -0.01
C TYR A 80 -5.22 -39.13 0.55
N ASP A 81 -4.80 -39.53 1.75
CA ASP A 81 -5.32 -40.68 2.48
C ASP A 81 -5.64 -40.22 3.90
N VAL A 82 -6.93 -40.13 4.20
CA VAL A 82 -7.44 -39.56 5.46
C VAL A 82 -6.98 -40.40 6.65
N GLU A 83 -7.07 -41.73 6.55
CA GLU A 83 -6.75 -42.67 7.63
C GLU A 83 -5.30 -42.52 8.08
N LYS A 84 -4.38 -42.41 7.12
CA LYS A 84 -2.96 -42.14 7.40
C LYS A 84 -2.73 -40.83 8.17
N TYR A 85 -3.53 -39.79 7.92
CA TYR A 85 -3.43 -38.53 8.68
C TYR A 85 -4.06 -38.65 10.08
N GLU A 86 -5.11 -39.44 10.25
CA GLU A 86 -5.70 -39.74 11.56
C GLU A 86 -4.73 -40.55 12.44
N GLU A 87 -4.09 -41.59 11.90
CA GLU A 87 -3.02 -42.32 12.59
C GLU A 87 -1.85 -41.40 12.96
N LYS A 88 -1.47 -40.51 12.05
CA LYS A 88 -0.43 -39.51 12.30
C LYS A 88 -0.84 -38.53 13.41
N ARG A 89 -2.12 -38.20 13.54
CA ARG A 89 -2.65 -37.36 14.63
C ARG A 89 -2.50 -38.06 15.97
N GLU A 90 -2.93 -39.32 16.06
CA GLU A 90 -2.88 -40.09 17.31
C GLU A 90 -1.45 -40.42 17.74
N SER A 91 -0.60 -40.88 16.81
CA SER A 91 0.84 -41.09 17.10
C SER A 91 1.55 -39.79 17.51
N THR A 92 1.19 -38.65 16.91
CA THR A 92 1.68 -37.33 17.34
C THR A 92 1.21 -37.00 18.75
N ARG A 93 -0.07 -37.20 19.07
CA ARG A 93 -0.61 -36.99 20.43
C ARG A 93 0.13 -37.85 21.45
N ALA A 94 0.30 -39.14 21.19
CA ALA A 94 1.03 -40.07 22.05
C ALA A 94 2.49 -39.63 22.27
N LYS A 95 3.20 -39.28 21.19
CA LYS A 95 4.59 -38.79 21.24
C LYS A 95 4.73 -37.53 22.10
N TRP A 96 3.81 -36.58 21.98
CA TRP A 96 3.87 -35.35 22.77
C TRP A 96 3.40 -35.56 24.21
N ASN A 97 2.43 -36.44 24.46
CA ASN A 97 2.01 -36.82 25.82
C ASN A 97 3.19 -37.44 26.59
N LYS A 98 3.96 -38.34 25.96
CA LYS A 98 5.19 -38.91 26.56
C LYS A 98 6.23 -37.83 26.89
N LYS A 99 6.40 -36.83 26.00
CA LYS A 99 7.29 -35.68 26.24
C LYS A 99 6.81 -34.77 27.37
N ILE A 100 5.50 -34.62 27.53
CA ILE A 100 4.89 -33.84 28.62
C ILE A 100 5.06 -34.58 29.95
N ALA A 101 4.80 -35.89 29.99
CA ALA A 101 5.01 -36.73 31.18
C ALA A 101 6.48 -36.73 31.64
N THR A 102 7.44 -36.80 30.72
CA THR A 102 8.88 -36.71 31.03
C THR A 102 9.37 -35.30 31.43
N ALA A 103 8.51 -34.28 31.35
CA ALA A 103 8.86 -32.92 31.79
C ALA A 103 8.72 -32.72 33.31
N GLY A 104 8.12 -33.68 34.03
CA GLY A 104 7.91 -33.62 35.48
C GLY A 104 7.10 -32.39 35.92
N ASN A 105 7.41 -31.87 37.11
CA ASN A 105 6.69 -30.74 37.73
C ASN A 105 7.10 -29.35 37.19
N ASN A 106 7.89 -29.26 36.12
CA ASN A 106 8.27 -27.97 35.55
C ASN A 106 7.13 -27.39 34.70
N GLU A 107 6.28 -26.59 35.35
CA GLU A 107 5.07 -26.01 34.77
C GLU A 107 5.34 -25.23 33.47
N LYS A 108 6.40 -24.41 33.44
CA LYS A 108 6.80 -23.65 32.23
C LYS A 108 7.17 -24.57 31.07
N LYS A 109 7.86 -25.69 31.35
CA LYS A 109 8.25 -26.68 30.33
C LYS A 109 7.02 -27.43 29.82
N VAL A 110 6.09 -27.81 30.69
CA VAL A 110 4.82 -28.45 30.34
C VAL A 110 3.97 -27.55 29.45
N GLN A 111 3.69 -26.31 29.86
CA GLN A 111 2.93 -25.34 29.07
C GLN A 111 3.55 -25.11 27.67
N ARG A 112 4.88 -25.04 27.58
CA ARG A 112 5.60 -24.93 26.30
C ARG A 112 5.38 -26.15 25.40
N LEU A 113 5.39 -27.35 25.96
CA LEU A 113 5.19 -28.62 25.23
C LEU A 113 3.75 -28.81 24.79
N GLU A 114 2.77 -28.48 25.65
CA GLU A 114 1.35 -28.48 25.30
C GLU A 114 1.05 -27.52 24.14
N ARG A 115 1.61 -26.31 24.19
CA ARG A 115 1.48 -25.34 23.09
C ARG A 115 2.04 -25.91 21.78
N LYS A 116 3.17 -26.62 21.83
CA LYS A 116 3.76 -27.30 20.65
C LYS A 116 2.88 -28.45 20.15
N LYS A 117 2.35 -29.30 21.05
CA LYS A 117 1.39 -30.37 20.74
C LYS A 117 0.18 -29.81 20.03
N ARG A 118 -0.48 -28.80 20.63
CA ARG A 118 -1.67 -28.15 20.07
C ARG A 118 -1.42 -27.63 18.66
N LYS A 119 -0.30 -26.92 18.43
CA LYS A 119 0.07 -26.42 17.09
C LYS A 119 0.30 -27.55 16.08
N ARG A 120 0.91 -28.66 16.48
CA ARG A 120 1.18 -29.80 15.58
C ARG A 120 -0.10 -30.56 15.24
N VAL A 121 -0.94 -30.86 16.23
CA VAL A 121 -2.24 -31.51 16.05
C VAL A 121 -3.15 -30.63 15.19
N ALA A 122 -3.22 -29.33 15.43
CA ALA A 122 -4.02 -28.40 14.62
C ALA A 122 -3.62 -28.41 13.13
N ARG A 123 -2.33 -28.55 12.79
CA ARG A 123 -1.90 -28.68 11.38
C ARG A 123 -2.35 -29.98 10.73
N ILE A 124 -2.41 -31.06 11.51
CA ILE A 124 -2.87 -32.38 11.02
C ILE A 124 -4.38 -32.35 10.87
N ASN A 125 -5.13 -31.84 11.87
CA ASN A 125 -6.58 -31.63 11.78
C ASN A 125 -6.94 -30.78 10.56
N LYS A 126 -6.24 -29.66 10.34
CA LYS A 126 -6.41 -28.86 9.13
C LYS A 126 -6.21 -29.65 7.84
N THR A 127 -5.30 -30.63 7.83
CA THR A 127 -5.08 -31.49 6.66
C THR A 127 -6.15 -32.56 6.51
N ILE A 128 -6.72 -33.05 7.62
CA ILE A 128 -7.86 -33.97 7.63
C ILE A 128 -9.13 -33.27 7.13
N GLU A 129 -9.41 -32.08 7.66
CA GLU A 129 -10.62 -31.30 7.40
C GLU A 129 -10.60 -30.65 6.01
N GLU A 130 -9.47 -30.06 5.60
CA GLU A 130 -9.37 -29.28 4.35
C GLU A 130 -8.59 -30.00 3.23
N GLY A 131 -8.10 -31.21 3.46
CA GLY A 131 -7.23 -31.95 2.52
C GLY A 131 -5.77 -31.52 2.55
N ASN A 132 -4.93 -32.13 1.71
CA ASN A 132 -3.50 -31.81 1.65
C ASN A 132 -3.20 -30.44 1.01
N VAL A 133 -1.92 -30.05 1.00
CA VAL A 133 -1.50 -28.72 0.49
C VAL A 133 -1.96 -28.49 -0.95
N LEU A 134 -1.89 -29.51 -1.80
CA LEU A 134 -2.25 -29.41 -3.22
C LEU A 134 -3.76 -29.28 -3.42
N MET A 135 -4.56 -30.00 -2.60
CA MET A 135 -6.01 -29.85 -2.57
C MET A 135 -6.42 -28.45 -2.14
N ARG A 136 -5.79 -27.90 -1.10
CA ARG A 136 -6.07 -26.53 -0.63
C ARG A 136 -5.64 -25.42 -1.60
N TRP A 137 -4.66 -25.71 -2.45
CA TRP A 137 -4.20 -24.78 -3.48
C TRP A 137 -5.05 -24.89 -4.74
N GLY A 138 -5.53 -26.08 -5.06
CA GLY A 138 -6.44 -26.33 -6.16
C GLY A 138 -7.89 -25.99 -5.85
N GLU A 139 -8.76 -26.30 -6.79
CA GLU A 139 -10.20 -26.23 -6.62
C GLU A 139 -10.86 -27.48 -7.25
N PRO A 140 -11.95 -28.00 -6.69
CA PRO A 140 -12.66 -29.12 -7.31
C PRO A 140 -13.26 -28.71 -8.66
N VAL A 141 -13.59 -29.71 -9.50
CA VAL A 141 -14.25 -29.43 -10.79
C VAL A 141 -15.60 -28.76 -10.55
N ALA A 142 -15.89 -27.69 -11.28
CA ALA A 142 -17.13 -26.93 -11.19
C ALA A 142 -18.23 -27.70 -11.92
N VAL A 143 -18.95 -28.54 -11.20
CA VAL A 143 -20.11 -29.25 -11.74
C VAL A 143 -21.26 -28.25 -11.88
N TYR A 144 -21.88 -28.23 -13.06
CA TYR A 144 -23.04 -27.38 -13.35
C TYR A 144 -24.26 -27.83 -12.54
N ASP A 145 -24.80 -26.89 -11.77
CA ASP A 145 -26.02 -27.08 -10.98
C ASP A 145 -27.09 -26.06 -11.44
N SER A 146 -28.23 -26.55 -11.90
CA SER A 146 -29.35 -25.72 -12.37
C SER A 146 -30.03 -24.96 -11.23
N PHE A 147 -30.09 -25.53 -10.02
CA PHE A 147 -30.67 -24.88 -8.85
C PHE A 147 -29.82 -23.67 -8.41
N LYS A 148 -28.50 -23.82 -8.38
CA LYS A 148 -27.58 -22.68 -8.12
C LYS A 148 -27.65 -21.61 -9.20
N THR A 149 -27.96 -22.00 -10.43
CA THR A 149 -28.20 -21.05 -11.53
C THR A 149 -29.46 -20.23 -11.26
N MET A 150 -30.57 -20.86 -10.85
CA MET A 150 -31.80 -20.17 -10.44
C MET A 150 -31.58 -19.25 -9.24
N GLN A 151 -30.83 -19.70 -8.23
CA GLN A 151 -30.47 -18.85 -7.08
C GLN A 151 -29.64 -17.62 -7.52
N THR A 152 -28.74 -17.79 -8.49
CA THR A 152 -27.96 -16.68 -9.06
C THR A 152 -28.86 -15.68 -9.77
N MET A 153 -29.85 -16.14 -10.55
CA MET A 153 -30.84 -15.26 -11.20
C MET A 153 -31.58 -14.43 -10.15
N GLY A 154 -32.08 -15.06 -9.08
CA GLY A 154 -32.75 -14.35 -7.98
C GLY A 154 -31.85 -13.30 -7.31
N ARG A 155 -30.56 -13.61 -7.11
CA ARG A 155 -29.59 -12.63 -6.56
C ARG A 155 -29.33 -11.46 -7.51
N LEU A 156 -29.17 -11.73 -8.81
CA LEU A 156 -29.01 -10.69 -9.82
C LEU A 156 -30.25 -9.79 -9.86
N GLN A 157 -31.44 -10.38 -9.90
CA GLN A 157 -32.71 -9.66 -9.86
C GLN A 157 -32.83 -8.75 -8.64
N LEU A 158 -32.59 -9.28 -7.43
CA LEU A 158 -32.62 -8.50 -6.19
C LEU A 158 -31.60 -7.36 -6.21
N TYR A 159 -30.42 -7.59 -6.81
CA TYR A 159 -29.42 -6.55 -6.95
C TYR A 159 -29.87 -5.46 -7.93
N MET A 160 -30.45 -5.81 -9.08
CA MET A 160 -31.04 -4.84 -10.01
C MET A 160 -32.11 -3.99 -9.31
N ASN A 161 -33.01 -4.63 -8.55
CA ASN A 161 -34.01 -3.92 -7.75
C ASN A 161 -33.36 -2.97 -6.73
N SER A 162 -32.28 -3.38 -6.07
CA SER A 162 -31.53 -2.53 -5.14
C SER A 162 -30.88 -1.30 -5.82
N LYS A 163 -30.67 -1.36 -7.14
CA LYS A 163 -30.13 -0.28 -7.99
C LYS A 163 -31.21 0.51 -8.74
N GLY A 164 -32.49 0.31 -8.41
CA GLY A 164 -33.60 1.10 -8.94
C GLY A 164 -34.21 0.53 -10.22
N TYR A 165 -33.81 -0.65 -10.64
CA TYR A 165 -34.36 -1.34 -11.80
C TYR A 165 -35.44 -2.34 -11.35
N PHE A 166 -36.56 -1.84 -10.81
CA PHE A 166 -37.60 -2.68 -10.21
C PHE A 166 -38.36 -3.57 -11.21
N LYS A 167 -38.36 -3.18 -12.49
CA LYS A 167 -38.92 -3.96 -13.61
C LYS A 167 -37.85 -4.78 -14.33
N ALA A 168 -36.67 -4.96 -13.75
CA ALA A 168 -35.66 -5.82 -14.35
C ALA A 168 -36.19 -7.24 -14.44
N GLU A 169 -35.74 -7.99 -15.44
CA GLU A 169 -35.98 -9.43 -15.56
C GLU A 169 -34.65 -10.10 -15.86
N VAL A 170 -34.41 -11.24 -15.21
CA VAL A 170 -33.18 -12.02 -15.40
C VAL A 170 -33.56 -13.40 -15.89
N ASP A 171 -33.22 -13.68 -17.15
CA ASP A 171 -33.37 -14.97 -17.79
C ASP A 171 -32.03 -15.68 -17.92
N THR A 172 -32.09 -16.98 -18.22
CA THR A 172 -30.88 -17.76 -18.54
C THR A 172 -31.01 -18.51 -19.84
N SER A 173 -29.91 -18.53 -20.59
CA SER A 173 -29.75 -19.40 -21.75
C SER A 173 -28.52 -20.28 -21.55
N LEU A 174 -28.66 -21.56 -21.89
CA LEU A 174 -27.59 -22.55 -21.75
C LEU A 174 -27.06 -22.90 -23.12
N ASN A 175 -25.76 -22.72 -23.32
CA ASN A 175 -25.08 -23.25 -24.49
C ASN A 175 -24.28 -24.50 -24.06
N THR A 176 -24.74 -25.67 -24.50
CA THR A 176 -24.12 -26.96 -24.17
C THR A 176 -23.33 -27.48 -25.36
N SER A 177 -22.05 -27.81 -25.13
CA SER A 177 -21.18 -28.44 -26.12
C SER A 177 -20.47 -29.63 -25.48
N GLY A 178 -20.90 -30.84 -25.81
CA GLY A 178 -20.47 -32.07 -25.13
C GLY A 178 -20.77 -32.02 -23.62
N LYS A 179 -19.77 -32.34 -22.78
CA LYS A 179 -19.86 -32.24 -21.31
C LYS A 179 -19.70 -30.81 -20.77
N LYS A 180 -19.69 -29.77 -21.61
CA LYS A 180 -19.47 -28.38 -21.19
C LYS A 180 -20.76 -27.58 -21.29
N VAL A 181 -21.07 -26.82 -20.23
CA VAL A 181 -22.19 -25.89 -20.18
C VAL A 181 -21.66 -24.48 -20.01
N THR A 182 -22.06 -23.58 -20.90
CA THR A 182 -21.91 -22.14 -20.73
C THR A 182 -23.24 -21.55 -20.33
N VAL A 183 -23.30 -20.91 -19.17
CA VAL A 183 -24.51 -20.23 -18.68
C VAL A 183 -24.43 -18.76 -19.07
N ILE A 184 -25.44 -18.28 -19.77
CA ILE A 184 -25.56 -16.87 -20.14
C ILE A 184 -26.78 -16.31 -19.39
N TYR A 185 -26.53 -15.43 -18.43
CA TYR A 185 -27.57 -14.67 -17.74
C TYR A 185 -27.91 -13.46 -18.62
N ASN A 186 -29.12 -13.45 -19.17
CA ASN A 186 -29.62 -12.35 -19.96
C ASN A 186 -30.43 -11.46 -19.02
N ILE A 187 -29.92 -10.25 -18.78
CA ILE A 187 -30.59 -9.26 -17.94
C ILE A 187 -31.29 -8.30 -18.89
N ASN A 188 -32.58 -8.12 -18.70
CA ASN A 188 -33.32 -6.99 -19.23
C ASN A 188 -33.43 -6.00 -18.07
N GLU A 189 -32.65 -4.92 -18.06
CA GLU A 189 -32.65 -3.98 -16.93
C GLU A 189 -34.00 -3.29 -16.75
N GLY A 190 -34.75 -3.12 -17.85
CA GLY A 190 -35.88 -2.21 -17.87
C GLY A 190 -35.45 -0.77 -17.54
N PRO A 191 -36.41 0.16 -17.42
CA PRO A 191 -36.07 1.54 -17.17
C PRO A 191 -35.78 1.80 -15.68
N ALA A 192 -34.71 2.57 -15.41
CA ALA A 192 -34.34 2.97 -14.06
C ALA A 192 -35.39 3.89 -13.41
N TYR A 193 -35.67 3.63 -12.14
CA TYR A 193 -36.51 4.49 -11.31
C TYR A 193 -35.68 5.60 -10.67
N LYS A 194 -36.17 6.84 -10.78
CA LYS A 194 -35.48 8.03 -10.28
C LYS A 194 -36.15 8.60 -9.03
N LEU A 195 -35.33 9.15 -8.14
CA LEU A 195 -35.80 9.86 -6.96
C LEU A 195 -36.48 11.16 -7.38
N ASP A 196 -37.76 11.32 -7.08
CA ASP A 196 -38.54 12.52 -7.44
C ASP A 196 -38.85 13.36 -6.20
N THR A 197 -39.36 12.70 -5.17
CA THR A 197 -39.83 13.35 -3.94
C THR A 197 -39.05 12.79 -2.74
N LEU A 198 -38.53 13.69 -1.91
CA LEU A 198 -37.84 13.37 -0.67
C LEU A 198 -38.59 14.08 0.45
N LEU A 199 -39.15 13.31 1.38
CA LEU A 199 -39.90 13.79 2.53
C LEU A 199 -39.12 13.48 3.81
N LEU A 200 -39.14 14.41 4.76
CA LEU A 200 -38.54 14.21 6.07
C LEU A 200 -39.62 14.31 7.15
N GLN A 201 -39.72 13.29 7.99
CA GLN A 201 -40.59 13.26 9.16
C GLN A 201 -39.80 12.86 10.40
N ALA A 202 -39.26 13.82 11.14
CA ALA A 202 -38.47 13.52 12.33
C ALA A 202 -39.24 13.55 13.66
N GLY A 203 -40.50 14.03 13.66
CA GLY A 203 -41.33 14.17 14.88
C GLY A 203 -40.79 15.13 15.95
N ASP A 204 -39.58 15.66 15.77
CA ASP A 204 -38.85 16.60 16.60
C ASP A 204 -38.36 17.76 15.72
N SER A 205 -38.72 18.99 16.10
CA SER A 205 -38.37 20.20 15.33
C SER A 205 -36.86 20.47 15.31
N ALA A 206 -36.13 20.12 16.37
CA ALA A 206 -34.69 20.32 16.47
C ALA A 206 -33.93 19.41 15.48
N ILE A 207 -34.30 18.12 15.44
CA ILE A 207 -33.75 17.17 14.48
C ILE A 207 -34.09 17.57 13.05
N THR A 208 -35.35 17.98 12.80
CA THR A 208 -35.78 18.44 11.48
C THR A 208 -34.92 19.61 11.00
N LYS A 209 -34.62 20.58 11.87
CA LYS A 209 -33.76 21.72 11.55
C LYS A 209 -32.32 21.30 11.24
N ILE A 210 -31.75 20.37 12.01
CA ILE A 210 -30.38 19.85 11.77
C ILE A 210 -30.29 19.17 10.41
N LEU A 211 -31.28 18.34 10.07
CA LEU A 211 -31.31 17.60 8.81
C LEU A 211 -31.57 18.50 7.61
N ASN A 212 -32.48 19.48 7.73
CA ASN A 212 -32.76 20.42 6.64
C ASN A 212 -31.62 21.40 6.36
N ASN A 213 -30.84 21.77 7.38
CA ASN A 213 -29.69 22.67 7.23
C ASN A 213 -28.40 21.94 6.76
N SER A 214 -28.47 20.63 6.54
CA SER A 214 -27.33 19.82 6.13
C SER A 214 -27.36 19.61 4.60
N ASP A 215 -26.49 20.32 3.88
CA ASP A 215 -26.33 20.18 2.43
C ASP A 215 -25.67 18.86 1.99
N GLU A 216 -25.27 18.01 2.94
CA GLU A 216 -24.49 16.78 2.70
C GLU A 216 -25.35 15.52 2.43
N SER A 217 -26.66 15.64 2.23
CA SER A 217 -27.50 14.45 1.98
C SER A 217 -27.04 13.71 0.73
N LEU A 218 -26.92 12.39 0.85
CA LEU A 218 -26.55 11.51 -0.27
C LEU A 218 -27.75 11.21 -1.18
N LEU A 219 -28.95 11.62 -0.80
CA LEU A 219 -30.18 11.45 -1.57
C LEU A 219 -30.47 12.74 -2.33
N ILE A 220 -30.29 12.69 -3.65
CA ILE A 220 -30.45 13.85 -4.54
C ILE A 220 -31.55 13.55 -5.55
N LYS A 221 -32.50 14.48 -5.69
CA LYS A 221 -33.59 14.40 -6.67
C LYS A 221 -33.03 14.27 -8.10
N GLY A 222 -33.67 13.46 -8.92
CA GLY A 222 -33.28 13.16 -10.30
C GLY A 222 -32.24 12.04 -10.46
N GLN A 223 -31.60 11.59 -9.38
CA GLN A 223 -30.70 10.44 -9.43
C GLN A 223 -31.46 9.11 -9.42
N ASN A 224 -30.84 8.05 -9.95
CA ASN A 224 -31.38 6.70 -9.87
C ASN A 224 -31.47 6.26 -8.39
N TYR A 225 -32.53 5.52 -8.06
CA TYR A 225 -32.67 4.88 -6.76
C TYR A 225 -31.49 3.92 -6.51
N ASP A 226 -30.88 3.99 -5.32
CA ASP A 226 -29.83 3.06 -4.93
C ASP A 226 -29.90 2.81 -3.41
N GLN A 227 -30.20 1.57 -3.04
CA GLN A 227 -30.33 1.16 -1.63
C GLN A 227 -29.02 1.33 -0.84
N SER A 228 -27.87 1.26 -1.51
CA SER A 228 -26.57 1.51 -0.87
C SER A 228 -26.43 2.98 -0.43
N LYS A 229 -27.01 3.93 -1.19
CA LYS A 229 -27.06 5.35 -0.79
C LYS A 229 -27.97 5.57 0.41
N LEU A 230 -29.09 4.85 0.52
CA LEU A 230 -29.93 4.91 1.72
C LEU A 230 -29.19 4.39 2.95
N THR A 231 -28.39 3.34 2.79
CA THR A 231 -27.57 2.81 3.88
C THR A 231 -26.49 3.80 4.29
N ALA A 232 -25.80 4.41 3.33
CA ALA A 232 -24.81 5.45 3.60
C ALA A 232 -25.44 6.70 4.24
N GLU A 233 -26.63 7.10 3.79
CA GLU A 233 -27.39 8.22 4.36
C GLU A 233 -27.80 7.93 5.81
N ARG A 234 -28.17 6.68 6.12
CA ARG A 234 -28.45 6.24 7.49
C ARG A 234 -27.25 6.46 8.41
N GLU A 235 -26.07 6.04 7.98
CA GLU A 235 -24.84 6.18 8.75
C GLU A 235 -24.42 7.65 8.87
N ARG A 236 -24.62 8.44 7.80
CA ARG A 236 -24.41 9.90 7.82
C ARG A 236 -25.30 10.59 8.84
N ILE A 237 -26.60 10.28 8.86
CA ILE A 237 -27.56 10.84 9.82
C ILE A 237 -27.23 10.39 11.25
N ASP A 238 -26.89 9.11 11.50
CA ASP A 238 -26.46 8.63 12.83
C ASP A 238 -25.26 9.44 13.34
N LEU A 239 -24.26 9.64 12.49
CA LEU A 239 -23.07 10.41 12.84
C LEU A 239 -23.41 11.89 13.05
N LEU A 240 -24.16 12.50 12.13
CA LEU A 240 -24.56 13.91 12.20
C LEU A 240 -25.30 14.22 13.50
N LEU A 241 -26.30 13.41 13.86
CA LEU A 241 -27.06 13.61 15.10
C LEU A 241 -26.17 13.37 16.33
N LYS A 242 -25.33 12.34 16.30
CA LYS A 242 -24.36 12.13 17.40
C LYS A 242 -23.35 13.28 17.54
N ASP A 243 -23.01 13.96 16.45
CA ASP A 243 -22.16 15.16 16.48
C ASP A 243 -22.89 16.42 16.95
N HIS A 244 -24.22 16.38 17.00
CA HIS A 244 -25.09 17.42 17.58
C HIS A 244 -25.59 17.06 18.99
N GLY A 245 -24.93 16.13 19.67
CA GLY A 245 -25.19 15.83 21.08
C GLY A 245 -26.17 14.67 21.34
N TYR A 246 -26.74 14.03 20.32
CA TYR A 246 -27.65 12.89 20.52
C TYR A 246 -26.89 11.58 20.80
N PHE A 247 -26.25 11.49 21.97
CA PHE A 247 -25.37 10.37 22.37
C PHE A 247 -26.04 8.99 22.29
N ASP A 248 -27.27 8.87 22.80
CA ASP A 248 -28.04 7.62 22.84
C ASP A 248 -28.78 7.32 21.52
N PHE A 249 -28.61 8.14 20.48
CA PHE A 249 -29.22 7.91 19.18
C PHE A 249 -28.70 6.62 18.55
N SER A 250 -29.59 5.90 17.88
CA SER A 250 -29.28 4.67 17.15
C SER A 250 -29.80 4.77 15.73
N ARG A 251 -29.02 4.26 14.78
CA ARG A 251 -29.45 4.10 13.38
C ARG A 251 -30.78 3.36 13.20
N GLN A 252 -31.20 2.58 14.20
CA GLN A 252 -32.50 1.88 14.20
C GLN A 252 -33.70 2.83 14.25
N TYR A 253 -33.49 4.07 14.71
CA TYR A 253 -34.53 5.10 14.66
C TYR A 253 -34.74 5.67 13.26
N ILE A 254 -33.85 5.37 12.30
CA ILE A 254 -33.94 5.91 10.93
C ILE A 254 -34.59 4.87 10.03
N GLU A 255 -35.78 5.21 9.55
CA GLU A 255 -36.56 4.41 8.62
C GLU A 255 -36.68 5.13 7.27
N PHE A 256 -36.59 4.37 6.18
CA PHE A 256 -36.82 4.88 4.83
C PHE A 256 -38.02 4.14 4.25
N ASN A 257 -39.13 4.85 4.08
CA ASN A 257 -40.30 4.35 3.38
C ASN A 257 -40.14 4.69 1.89
N VAL A 258 -40.06 3.65 1.06
CA VAL A 258 -39.84 3.79 -0.38
C VAL A 258 -41.17 3.50 -1.08
N ASP A 259 -41.77 4.53 -1.65
CA ASP A 259 -43.00 4.42 -2.43
C ASP A 259 -42.68 4.53 -3.92
N THR A 260 -43.07 3.50 -4.68
CA THR A 260 -42.87 3.40 -6.13
C THR A 260 -44.18 3.62 -6.92
N ALA A 261 -45.32 3.81 -6.24
CA ALA A 261 -46.64 4.03 -6.81
C ALA A 261 -47.08 5.52 -6.78
N TYR A 262 -46.42 6.35 -5.98
CA TYR A 262 -46.87 7.72 -5.63
C TYR A 262 -47.05 8.71 -6.79
N ARG A 263 -46.22 8.69 -7.86
CA ARG A 263 -46.26 9.70 -8.94
C ARG A 263 -45.85 9.17 -10.31
N GLY A 264 -46.75 8.48 -10.99
CA GLY A 264 -46.60 8.13 -12.42
C GLY A 264 -45.42 7.19 -12.72
N ASP A 265 -45.13 7.02 -14.01
CA ASP A 265 -44.20 5.98 -14.46
C ASP A 265 -42.75 6.27 -14.04
N ARG A 266 -42.19 5.39 -13.19
CA ARG A 266 -40.75 5.28 -12.85
C ARG A 266 -40.18 6.34 -11.91
N LYS A 267 -41.02 6.87 -11.02
CA LYS A 267 -40.60 7.80 -9.96
C LYS A 267 -40.68 7.14 -8.59
N VAL A 268 -39.74 7.49 -7.73
CA VAL A 268 -39.68 7.02 -6.34
C VAL A 268 -39.84 8.21 -5.41
N ALA A 269 -40.78 8.09 -4.47
CA ALA A 269 -40.84 8.95 -3.31
C ALA A 269 -40.16 8.23 -2.14
N ILE A 270 -39.24 8.93 -1.45
CA ILE A 270 -38.61 8.43 -0.24
C ILE A 270 -39.02 9.32 0.91
N GLN A 271 -39.64 8.72 1.92
CA GLN A 271 -39.89 9.37 3.20
C GLN A 271 -38.88 8.85 4.22
N THR A 272 -38.02 9.75 4.69
CA THR A 272 -37.12 9.52 5.80
C THR A 272 -37.84 9.82 7.10
N THR A 273 -38.06 8.80 7.91
CA THR A 273 -38.70 8.93 9.22
C THR A 273 -37.67 8.74 10.32
N ILE A 274 -37.64 9.67 11.29
CA ILE A 274 -36.86 9.52 12.52
C ILE A 274 -37.82 9.18 13.65
N ASN A 275 -37.82 7.92 14.04
CA ASN A 275 -38.68 7.38 15.09
C ASN A 275 -38.23 7.88 16.47
N LYS A 276 -39.19 8.11 17.36
CA LYS A 276 -38.95 8.54 18.74
C LYS A 276 -38.64 7.33 19.63
N PRO A 277 -37.79 7.46 20.67
CA PRO A 277 -37.57 6.38 21.63
C PRO A 277 -38.86 6.06 22.39
N ALA A 278 -39.27 4.78 22.42
CA ALA A 278 -40.55 4.36 22.99
C ALA A 278 -40.76 4.77 24.46
N LYS A 279 -39.70 4.75 25.29
CA LYS A 279 -39.80 5.09 26.72
C LYS A 279 -39.90 6.59 26.99
N ARG A 280 -39.15 7.40 26.24
CA ARG A 280 -38.96 8.85 26.52
C ARG A 280 -39.84 9.74 25.64
N GLY A 281 -40.19 9.28 24.43
CA GLY A 281 -40.96 10.06 23.46
C GLY A 281 -40.19 11.18 22.77
N TYR A 282 -38.91 11.40 23.09
CA TYR A 282 -38.03 12.37 22.43
C TYR A 282 -36.56 11.94 22.49
N HIS A 283 -35.73 12.51 21.61
CA HIS A 283 -34.29 12.29 21.57
C HIS A 283 -33.59 13.32 22.48
N LYS A 284 -32.80 12.87 23.46
CA LYS A 284 -32.15 13.78 24.42
C LYS A 284 -30.83 14.29 23.84
N VAL A 285 -30.59 15.60 23.97
CA VAL A 285 -29.28 16.20 23.72
C VAL A 285 -28.44 16.09 24.99
N PHE A 286 -27.22 15.58 24.87
CA PHE A 286 -26.27 15.42 25.96
C PHE A 286 -25.13 16.42 25.83
N THR A 287 -24.82 17.08 26.94
CA THR A 287 -23.63 17.92 27.11
C THR A 287 -22.63 17.22 28.01
N VAL A 288 -21.35 17.32 27.68
CA VAL A 288 -20.26 16.73 28.45
C VAL A 288 -20.03 17.56 29.70
N ASP A 289 -20.39 17.02 30.86
CA ASP A 289 -20.27 17.72 32.14
C ASP A 289 -18.82 17.74 32.66
N SER A 290 -18.16 16.60 32.56
CA SER A 290 -16.81 16.42 33.10
C SER A 290 -16.01 15.40 32.28
N ILE A 291 -14.68 15.58 32.30
CA ILE A 291 -13.74 14.73 31.57
C ILE A 291 -12.74 14.18 32.58
N ASN A 292 -12.75 12.86 32.74
CA ASN A 292 -11.80 12.13 33.56
C ASN A 292 -10.76 11.45 32.67
N PHE A 293 -9.48 11.63 32.94
CA PHE A 293 -8.38 11.02 32.19
C PHE A 293 -7.52 10.17 33.12
N THR A 294 -7.59 8.85 32.99
CA THR A 294 -6.78 7.91 33.76
C THR A 294 -5.61 7.42 32.94
N THR A 295 -4.37 7.73 33.36
CA THR A 295 -3.18 7.49 32.53
C THR A 295 -2.64 6.05 32.54
N ASP A 296 -3.05 5.27 33.53
CA ASP A 296 -2.50 3.97 33.94
C ASP A 296 -3.62 2.97 34.31
N ALA A 297 -4.65 2.94 33.48
CA ALA A 297 -5.73 1.97 33.56
C ALA A 297 -5.19 0.54 33.32
N GLY A 298 -5.56 -0.38 34.21
CA GLY A 298 -5.19 -1.80 34.10
C GLY A 298 -3.87 -2.20 34.77
N SER A 299 -3.20 -1.31 35.51
CA SER A 299 -1.94 -1.60 36.21
C SER A 299 -2.04 -2.59 37.39
N GLY A 300 -3.23 -3.10 37.72
CA GLY A 300 -3.45 -4.18 38.70
C GLY A 300 -3.33 -3.75 40.17
N ILE A 301 -4.33 -4.13 40.98
CA ILE A 301 -4.33 -4.22 42.47
C ILE A 301 -3.74 -3.02 43.23
N ILE A 302 -4.04 -1.79 42.81
CA ILE A 302 -3.84 -0.63 43.69
C ILE A 302 -5.21 0.01 43.88
N SER A 303 -5.62 0.19 45.13
CA SER A 303 -6.88 0.85 45.47
C SER A 303 -6.98 2.19 44.72
N ASP A 304 -8.17 2.52 44.21
CA ASP A 304 -8.41 3.80 43.54
C ASP A 304 -8.13 4.99 44.47
N SER A 305 -8.22 4.76 45.79
CA SER A 305 -7.89 5.75 46.84
C SER A 305 -6.43 6.20 46.87
N LEU A 306 -5.50 5.44 46.26
CA LEU A 306 -4.07 5.80 46.21
C LEU A 306 -3.73 6.65 44.98
N ARG A 307 -4.70 6.97 44.13
CA ARG A 307 -4.48 7.80 42.95
C ARG A 307 -4.37 9.27 43.34
N GLN A 308 -3.38 9.92 42.74
CA GLN A 308 -3.31 11.36 42.73
C GLN A 308 -4.29 11.90 41.68
N VAL A 309 -4.89 13.05 41.99
CA VAL A 309 -5.86 13.72 41.15
C VAL A 309 -5.41 15.16 40.93
N GLU A 310 -5.39 15.58 39.67
CA GLU A 310 -5.02 16.94 39.30
C GLU A 310 -5.90 17.41 38.15
N THR A 311 -6.42 18.63 38.25
CA THR A 311 -7.25 19.21 37.18
C THR A 311 -6.42 20.19 36.36
N TYR A 312 -6.44 20.02 35.03
CA TYR A 312 -5.81 20.95 34.12
C TYR A 312 -6.72 21.19 32.91
N ARG A 313 -7.09 22.46 32.68
CA ARG A 313 -7.95 22.90 31.56
C ARG A 313 -9.27 22.10 31.43
N GLY A 314 -9.96 21.89 32.55
CA GLY A 314 -11.26 21.20 32.57
C GLY A 314 -11.18 19.69 32.39
N ILE A 315 -9.98 19.10 32.44
CA ILE A 315 -9.74 17.66 32.43
C ILE A 315 -9.18 17.25 33.79
N THR A 316 -9.81 16.28 34.43
CA THR A 316 -9.40 15.69 35.70
C THR A 316 -8.49 14.50 35.43
N TYR A 317 -7.18 14.67 35.62
CA TYR A 317 -6.19 13.61 35.45
C TYR A 317 -6.08 12.76 36.71
N ARG A 318 -6.08 11.44 36.54
CA ARG A 318 -5.94 10.44 37.59
C ARG A 318 -4.77 9.52 37.28
N TYR A 319 -3.85 9.36 38.24
CA TYR A 319 -2.63 8.59 38.05
C TYR A 319 -2.03 8.14 39.38
N TYR A 320 -1.30 7.02 39.40
CA TYR A 320 -0.50 6.63 40.57
C TYR A 320 0.86 7.36 40.61
N GLN A 321 1.41 7.66 39.43
CA GLN A 321 2.67 8.39 39.30
C GLN A 321 2.54 9.48 38.25
N ASP A 322 3.02 10.68 38.56
CA ASP A 322 3.06 11.77 37.59
C ASP A 322 4.16 11.54 36.55
N GLN A 323 3.79 10.95 35.43
CA GLN A 323 4.69 10.65 34.32
C GLN A 323 4.53 11.61 33.14
N TYR A 324 3.38 12.26 32.97
CA TYR A 324 3.02 12.89 31.69
C TYR A 324 2.65 14.37 31.82
N ASN A 325 3.20 15.18 30.91
CA ASN A 325 2.86 16.60 30.84
C ASN A 325 1.40 16.84 30.41
N LYS A 326 0.60 17.35 31.35
CA LYS A 326 -0.84 17.62 31.17
C LYS A 326 -1.14 18.72 30.15
N LYS A 327 -0.23 19.69 30.00
CA LYS A 327 -0.34 20.73 28.96
C LYS A 327 -0.27 20.16 27.55
N ILE A 328 0.53 19.12 27.34
CA ILE A 328 0.60 18.45 26.03
C ILE A 328 -0.53 17.44 25.86
N LEU A 329 -0.86 16.67 26.90
CA LEU A 329 -2.00 15.73 26.87
C LEU A 329 -3.33 16.42 26.58
N SER A 330 -3.62 17.54 27.26
CA SER A 330 -4.88 18.28 27.07
C SER A 330 -5.07 18.76 25.63
N ARG A 331 -4.00 19.09 24.90
CA ARG A 331 -4.06 19.47 23.47
C ARG A 331 -4.46 18.30 22.55
N ARG A 332 -4.40 17.06 23.05
CA ARG A 332 -4.80 15.85 22.31
C ARG A 332 -6.21 15.39 22.66
N VAL A 333 -6.85 16.03 23.64
CA VAL A 333 -8.24 15.79 24.01
C VAL A 333 -9.12 16.83 23.33
N LEU A 334 -9.89 16.39 22.35
CA LEU A 334 -10.78 17.26 21.55
C LEU A 334 -12.19 17.36 22.16
N ILE A 335 -12.52 16.43 23.05
CA ILE A 335 -13.71 16.50 23.90
C ILE A 335 -13.53 17.69 24.85
N LYS A 336 -14.58 18.52 24.99
CA LYS A 336 -14.55 19.69 25.86
C LYS A 336 -15.65 19.61 26.90
N LYS A 337 -15.33 20.06 28.12
CA LYS A 337 -16.33 20.30 29.15
C LYS A 337 -17.34 21.36 28.67
N ASP A 338 -18.60 21.20 29.06
CA ASP A 338 -19.77 22.01 28.74
C ASP A 338 -20.12 22.08 27.25
N SER A 339 -19.47 21.25 26.42
CA SER A 339 -19.81 21.13 24.99
C SER A 339 -20.84 20.03 24.77
N VAL A 340 -21.66 20.20 23.72
CA VAL A 340 -22.50 19.10 23.20
C VAL A 340 -21.63 17.92 22.80
N TYR A 341 -22.12 16.70 23.09
CA TYR A 341 -21.43 15.48 22.71
C TYR A 341 -21.17 15.42 21.20
N SER A 342 -19.99 14.92 20.83
CA SER A 342 -19.66 14.60 19.45
C SER A 342 -18.88 13.29 19.35
N LYS A 343 -19.39 12.40 18.51
CA LYS A 343 -18.75 11.11 18.20
C LYS A 343 -17.46 11.33 17.41
N SER A 344 -17.45 12.30 16.49
CA SER A 344 -16.25 12.70 15.75
C SER A 344 -15.14 13.20 16.67
N ASN A 345 -15.44 14.07 17.64
CA ASN A 345 -14.46 14.52 18.64
C ASN A 345 -13.97 13.36 19.54
N THR A 346 -14.82 12.37 19.82
CA THR A 346 -14.44 11.16 20.56
C THR A 346 -13.41 10.35 19.78
N PHE A 347 -13.70 10.00 18.52
CA PHE A 347 -12.78 9.24 17.67
C PHE A 347 -11.48 9.99 17.40
N SER A 348 -11.57 11.30 17.16
CA SER A 348 -10.38 12.12 16.96
C SER A 348 -9.54 12.21 18.23
N THR A 349 -10.14 12.30 19.43
CA THR A 349 -9.40 12.22 20.71
C THR A 349 -8.66 10.89 20.84
N GLN A 350 -9.36 9.77 20.61
CA GLN A 350 -8.75 8.43 20.68
C GLN A 350 -7.56 8.30 19.73
N ARG A 351 -7.72 8.77 18.49
CA ARG A 351 -6.68 8.78 17.45
C ARG A 351 -5.51 9.70 17.79
N GLN A 352 -5.75 10.92 18.29
CA GLN A 352 -4.70 11.85 18.70
C GLN A 352 -3.86 11.30 19.86
N LEU A 353 -4.50 10.61 20.82
CA LEU A 353 -3.80 9.95 21.92
C LEU A 353 -3.01 8.72 21.44
N ALA A 354 -3.56 7.91 20.53
CA ALA A 354 -2.84 6.79 19.91
C ALA A 354 -1.59 7.27 19.14
N ASN A 355 -1.69 8.39 18.44
CA ASN A 355 -0.62 8.98 17.64
C ASN A 355 0.58 9.50 18.45
N LEU A 356 0.44 9.61 19.78
CA LEU A 356 1.53 9.98 20.68
C LEU A 356 2.57 8.85 20.86
N ASP A 357 2.23 7.57 20.59
CA ASP A 357 3.10 6.41 20.88
C ASP A 357 3.51 6.31 22.37
N HIS A 358 2.60 6.67 23.29
CA HIS A 358 2.80 6.50 24.75
C HIS A 358 1.81 5.53 25.40
N PHE A 359 0.71 5.21 24.72
CA PHE A 359 -0.36 4.39 25.28
C PHE A 359 -0.60 3.14 24.42
N ARG A 360 -0.66 1.98 25.08
CA ARG A 360 -0.94 0.69 24.45
C ARG A 360 -2.41 0.55 24.07
N PHE A 361 -3.28 1.03 24.96
CA PHE A 361 -4.73 1.03 24.77
C PHE A 361 -5.28 2.40 25.17
N ILE A 362 -6.26 2.86 24.40
CA ILE A 362 -7.03 4.07 24.67
C ILE A 362 -8.50 3.69 24.54
N ASN A 363 -9.22 3.70 25.65
CA ASN A 363 -10.65 3.46 25.70
C ASN A 363 -11.35 4.73 26.20
N ILE A 364 -12.40 5.16 25.51
CA ILE A 364 -13.21 6.31 25.91
C ILE A 364 -14.63 5.81 26.11
N ASN A 365 -15.14 5.92 27.32
CA ASN A 365 -16.53 5.62 27.63
C ASN A 365 -17.23 6.86 28.18
N TYR A 366 -18.55 6.83 28.10
CA TYR A 366 -19.40 7.88 28.65
C TYR A 366 -20.34 7.25 29.67
N ASP A 367 -20.40 7.85 30.86
CA ASP A 367 -21.39 7.52 31.87
C ASP A 367 -22.53 8.53 31.80
N SER A 368 -23.76 8.05 31.61
CA SER A 368 -24.98 8.85 31.55
C SER A 368 -25.94 8.60 32.73
N SER A 369 -25.52 7.82 33.73
CA SER A 369 -26.39 7.29 34.79
C SER A 369 -26.86 8.37 35.77
N GLY A 370 -26.05 9.42 35.97
CA GLY A 370 -26.35 10.54 36.88
C GLY A 370 -27.09 11.72 36.24
N GLY A 371 -27.63 11.57 35.03
CA GLY A 371 -28.30 12.66 34.30
C GLY A 371 -27.36 13.61 33.55
N THR A 372 -26.09 13.66 33.96
CA THR A 372 -24.97 14.31 33.25
C THR A 372 -24.19 13.30 32.39
N LEU A 373 -23.47 13.78 31.37
CA LEU A 373 -22.62 12.93 30.53
C LEU A 373 -21.15 13.10 30.95
N ILE A 374 -20.59 12.08 31.60
CA ILE A 374 -19.20 12.09 32.08
C ILE A 374 -18.33 11.32 31.09
N ALA A 375 -17.33 11.96 30.49
CA ALA A 375 -16.38 11.31 29.59
C ALA A 375 -15.22 10.72 30.39
N ASN A 376 -15.05 9.39 30.41
CA ASN A 376 -13.86 8.77 31.00
C ASN A 376 -12.94 8.21 29.92
N ILE A 377 -11.71 8.71 29.91
CA ILE A 377 -10.63 8.32 29.03
C ILE A 377 -9.69 7.43 29.85
N PHE A 378 -9.62 6.16 29.51
CA PHE A 378 -8.74 5.18 30.13
C PHE A 378 -7.58 4.85 29.19
N THR A 379 -6.36 5.11 29.63
CA THR A 379 -5.15 4.74 28.88
C THR A 379 -4.28 3.79 29.66
N SER A 380 -3.58 2.90 28.96
CA SER A 380 -2.57 2.02 29.54
C SER A 380 -1.20 2.38 28.96
N PRO A 381 -0.15 2.63 29.76
CA PRO A 381 1.14 3.10 29.27
C PRO A 381 1.90 2.02 28.49
N LEU A 382 2.64 2.44 27.47
CA LEU A 382 3.67 1.62 26.83
C LEU A 382 4.94 1.60 27.68
N ASN A 383 5.79 0.59 27.47
CA ASN A 383 7.09 0.53 28.11
C ASN A 383 7.92 1.77 27.76
N ARG A 384 8.48 2.42 28.79
CA ARG A 384 9.31 3.61 28.64
C ARG A 384 10.55 3.36 27.80
N TYR A 385 11.11 2.17 27.90
CA TYR A 385 12.28 1.72 27.15
C TYR A 385 11.89 0.57 26.22
N GLN A 386 12.33 0.63 24.97
CA GLN A 386 12.07 -0.39 23.97
C GLN A 386 13.31 -0.65 23.14
N TRP A 387 13.66 -1.92 22.99
CA TRP A 387 14.74 -2.41 22.14
C TRP A 387 14.13 -3.16 20.96
N THR A 388 14.59 -2.84 19.76
CA THR A 388 14.21 -3.55 18.53
C THR A 388 15.47 -4.03 17.85
N ASN A 389 15.49 -5.30 17.48
CA ASN A 389 16.62 -5.97 16.85
C ASN A 389 16.14 -6.60 15.55
N GLU A 390 16.81 -6.27 14.46
CA GLU A 390 16.48 -6.79 13.14
C GLU A 390 17.75 -7.33 12.49
N VAL A 391 17.69 -8.56 12.01
CA VAL A 391 18.74 -9.21 11.24
C VAL A 391 18.14 -9.57 9.89
N GLY A 392 18.83 -9.25 8.81
CA GLY A 392 18.37 -9.55 7.47
C GLY A 392 19.51 -9.69 6.48
N VAL A 393 19.15 -9.78 5.21
CA VAL A 393 20.08 -9.87 4.09
C VAL A 393 19.67 -8.83 3.06
N ASN A 394 20.59 -7.95 2.68
CA ASN A 394 20.39 -7.03 1.56
C ASN A 394 20.60 -7.80 0.27
N VAL A 395 19.60 -7.75 -0.61
CA VAL A 395 19.67 -8.35 -1.96
C VAL A 395 19.74 -7.20 -2.96
N THR A 396 20.96 -6.74 -3.23
CA THR A 396 21.26 -5.78 -4.31
C THR A 396 21.73 -6.52 -5.56
N GLN A 397 22.21 -5.82 -6.60
CA GLN A 397 22.65 -6.48 -7.85
C GLN A 397 23.93 -7.33 -7.68
N GLY A 398 24.65 -7.18 -6.58
CA GLY A 398 25.83 -7.97 -6.24
C GLY A 398 25.50 -9.17 -5.35
N PHE A 399 26.49 -9.65 -4.58
CA PHE A 399 26.27 -10.77 -3.67
C PHE A 399 25.46 -10.32 -2.46
N PRO A 400 24.37 -11.04 -2.11
CA PRO A 400 23.59 -10.71 -0.94
C PRO A 400 24.45 -10.72 0.30
N GLY A 401 24.31 -9.69 1.13
CA GLY A 401 25.11 -9.56 2.34
C GLY A 401 24.27 -9.25 3.58
N PRO A 402 24.70 -9.71 4.76
CA PRO A 402 23.92 -9.60 5.97
C PRO A 402 23.88 -8.15 6.47
N PHE A 403 22.80 -7.79 7.16
CA PHE A 403 22.75 -6.58 7.96
C PHE A 403 22.18 -6.87 9.34
N TYR A 404 22.57 -6.03 10.28
CA TYR A 404 22.03 -5.97 11.62
C TYR A 404 21.63 -4.52 11.95
N ASN A 405 20.43 -4.35 12.47
CA ASN A 405 19.88 -3.08 12.88
C ASN A 405 19.43 -3.16 14.35
N LEU A 406 19.93 -2.24 15.16
CA LEU A 406 19.66 -2.11 16.59
C LEU A 406 19.03 -0.75 16.86
N SER A 407 17.81 -0.76 17.38
CA SER A 407 17.06 0.44 17.73
C SER A 407 16.77 0.48 19.22
N PHE A 408 17.17 1.57 19.87
CA PHE A 408 16.82 1.89 21.25
C PHE A 408 15.90 3.11 21.28
N LYS A 409 14.69 2.93 21.80
CA LYS A 409 13.69 3.99 21.97
C LYS A 409 13.46 4.26 23.47
N LYS A 410 13.63 5.51 23.87
CA LYS A 410 13.27 6.05 25.19
C LYS A 410 12.11 7.03 25.04
N ARG A 411 10.96 6.66 25.60
CA ARG A 411 9.79 7.53 25.68
C ARG A 411 9.91 8.51 26.85
N ASN A 412 9.39 9.70 26.63
CA ASN A 412 9.25 10.75 27.62
C ASN A 412 10.60 11.17 28.24
N VAL A 413 11.54 11.56 27.38
CA VAL A 413 12.92 11.88 27.80
C VAL A 413 12.98 13.17 28.64
N PHE A 414 12.21 14.20 28.29
CA PHE A 414 12.16 15.49 29.01
C PHE A 414 10.84 15.73 29.75
N ARG A 415 10.07 14.65 29.98
CA ARG A 415 8.71 14.67 30.57
C ARG A 415 7.62 15.35 29.73
N GLY A 416 7.92 15.86 28.54
CA GLY A 416 6.96 16.48 27.62
C GLY A 416 6.47 15.54 26.51
N LEU A 417 6.40 14.23 26.79
CA LEU A 417 5.99 13.20 25.83
C LEU A 417 6.92 13.09 24.60
N GLU A 418 8.16 13.57 24.70
CA GLU A 418 9.15 13.44 23.64
C GLU A 418 9.63 12.00 23.50
N ILE A 419 9.93 11.58 22.28
CA ILE A 419 10.51 10.27 22.01
C ILE A 419 11.93 10.47 21.51
N PHE A 420 12.88 9.90 22.23
CA PHE A 420 14.26 9.80 21.81
C PHE A 420 14.52 8.40 21.27
N GLU A 421 15.17 8.31 20.11
CA GLU A 421 15.46 7.05 19.44
C GLU A 421 16.86 7.08 18.85
N ILE A 422 17.69 6.07 19.19
CA ILE A 422 18.99 5.83 18.57
C ILE A 422 18.90 4.54 17.76
N ASN A 423 19.27 4.61 16.49
CA ASN A 423 19.27 3.50 15.55
C ASN A 423 20.70 3.29 15.02
N GLY A 424 21.29 2.13 15.29
CA GLY A 424 22.56 1.70 14.73
C GLY A 424 22.36 0.60 13.69
N ARG A 425 22.92 0.76 12.50
CA ARG A 425 22.88 -0.24 11.42
C ARG A 425 24.29 -0.58 10.99
N ILE A 426 24.59 -1.86 10.86
CA ILE A 426 25.82 -2.36 10.23
C ILE A 426 25.39 -3.37 9.17
N GLY A 427 25.88 -3.20 7.94
CA GLY A 427 25.62 -4.06 6.81
C GLY A 427 26.89 -4.38 6.07
N MET A 428 26.94 -5.56 5.49
CA MET A 428 27.94 -5.94 4.51
C MET A 428 27.21 -6.29 3.22
N GLU A 429 27.77 -5.94 2.08
CA GLU A 429 27.26 -6.31 0.76
C GLU A 429 28.42 -6.74 -0.13
N GLY A 430 28.21 -7.76 -0.97
CA GLY A 430 29.16 -8.02 -2.04
C GLY A 430 28.84 -7.14 -3.22
N VAL A 431 29.80 -6.34 -3.68
CA VAL A 431 29.62 -5.38 -4.77
C VAL A 431 30.50 -5.79 -5.95
N ALA A 432 29.97 -5.69 -7.17
CA ALA A 432 30.78 -5.84 -8.37
C ALA A 432 31.71 -4.62 -8.53
N PRO A 433 33.01 -4.80 -8.85
CA PRO A 433 33.95 -3.73 -9.13
C PRO A 433 33.41 -2.77 -10.19
N ALA A 434 33.65 -1.47 -10.01
CA ALA A 434 33.39 -0.49 -11.08
C ALA A 434 34.30 -0.70 -12.31
N THR A 435 35.44 -1.37 -12.14
CA THR A 435 36.53 -1.43 -13.13
C THR A 435 36.73 -2.80 -13.80
N GLU A 436 36.35 -3.93 -13.18
CA GLU A 436 36.57 -5.28 -13.75
C GLU A 436 35.45 -6.27 -13.37
N VAL A 437 34.98 -7.07 -14.33
CA VAL A 437 33.81 -7.96 -14.19
C VAL A 437 34.14 -9.27 -13.42
N LYS A 438 35.41 -9.52 -13.04
CA LYS A 438 35.86 -10.82 -12.51
C LYS A 438 35.96 -10.94 -10.98
N ASP A 439 36.17 -9.85 -10.24
CA ASP A 439 36.32 -9.91 -8.77
C ASP A 439 35.03 -9.51 -8.05
N VAL A 440 34.88 -9.92 -6.79
CA VAL A 440 33.75 -9.55 -5.91
C VAL A 440 34.33 -8.78 -4.74
N TYR A 441 33.99 -7.50 -4.63
CA TYR A 441 34.40 -6.68 -3.49
C TYR A 441 33.40 -6.78 -2.35
N THR A 442 33.88 -6.58 -1.12
CA THR A 442 33.01 -6.45 0.06
C THR A 442 32.88 -4.97 0.40
N SER A 443 31.66 -4.46 0.48
CA SER A 443 31.34 -3.13 0.99
C SER A 443 30.83 -3.28 2.41
N VAL A 444 31.36 -2.50 3.34
CA VAL A 444 30.86 -2.40 4.71
C VAL A 444 30.20 -1.04 4.87
N GLU A 445 28.96 -1.04 5.35
CA GLU A 445 28.21 0.18 5.67
C GLU A 445 27.88 0.15 7.16
N ALA A 446 28.30 1.18 7.89
CA ALA A 446 27.96 1.37 9.29
C ALA A 446 27.34 2.76 9.47
N GLY A 447 26.22 2.85 10.19
CA GLY A 447 25.56 4.12 10.44
C GLY A 447 24.88 4.18 11.79
N VAL A 448 24.90 5.37 12.40
CA VAL A 448 24.21 5.66 13.66
C VAL A 448 23.34 6.90 13.46
N ASN A 449 22.07 6.80 13.80
CA ASN A 449 21.10 7.89 13.72
C ASN A 449 20.47 8.13 15.09
N ALA A 450 20.58 9.33 15.61
CA ALA A 450 19.85 9.80 16.79
C ALA A 450 18.70 10.70 16.35
N SER A 451 17.50 10.47 16.87
CA SER A 451 16.35 11.32 16.60
C SER A 451 15.56 11.66 17.87
N LEU A 452 15.12 12.92 17.93
CA LEU A 452 14.29 13.45 19.00
C LEU A 452 12.99 13.98 18.39
N THR A 453 11.88 13.36 18.78
CA THR A 453 10.55 13.69 18.26
C THR A 453 9.70 14.34 19.34
N PHE A 454 9.30 15.59 19.09
CA PHE A 454 8.36 16.33 19.91
C PHE A 454 6.93 16.14 19.38
N PRO A 455 5.94 15.88 20.23
CA PRO A 455 4.53 15.79 19.82
C PRO A 455 3.89 17.18 19.71
N GLN A 456 4.60 18.15 19.13
CA GLN A 456 4.12 19.50 18.84
C GLN A 456 5.09 20.19 17.88
N PHE A 457 4.68 21.32 17.31
CA PHE A 457 5.61 22.22 16.65
C PHE A 457 6.46 22.98 17.68
N VAL A 458 7.77 22.78 17.63
CA VAL A 458 8.76 23.56 18.37
C VAL A 458 9.02 24.84 17.58
N LEU A 459 8.03 25.73 17.63
CA LEU A 459 8.05 27.05 17.01
C LEU A 459 7.73 28.12 18.07
N PRO A 460 8.23 29.36 17.90
CA PRO A 460 7.94 30.49 18.79
C PRO A 460 6.54 31.07 18.53
N ILE A 461 5.51 30.23 18.57
CA ILE A 461 4.10 30.59 18.37
C ILE A 461 3.33 30.57 19.69
N SER A 462 2.24 31.34 19.77
CA SER A 462 1.42 31.48 20.99
C SER A 462 0.86 30.13 21.48
N SER A 463 0.61 30.03 22.79
CA SER A 463 0.04 28.81 23.38
C SER A 463 -1.34 28.46 22.80
N THR A 464 -2.13 29.47 22.45
CA THR A 464 -3.44 29.32 21.79
C THR A 464 -3.30 28.78 20.36
N ALA A 465 -2.30 29.24 19.62
CA ALA A 465 -2.00 28.68 18.29
C ALA A 465 -1.59 27.20 18.39
N LYS A 466 -0.68 26.85 19.34
CA LYS A 466 -0.29 25.45 19.58
C LYS A 466 -1.46 24.54 19.93
N GLU A 467 -2.47 25.07 20.61
CA GLU A 467 -3.69 24.35 20.95
C GLU A 467 -4.57 24.11 19.73
N ARG A 468 -4.81 25.14 18.90
CA ARG A 468 -5.56 24.98 17.64
C ARG A 468 -4.91 23.97 16.72
N LEU A 469 -3.57 23.95 16.69
CA LEU A 469 -2.80 22.97 15.93
C LEU A 469 -2.87 21.56 16.52
N GLY A 470 -3.31 21.35 17.76
CA GLY A 470 -3.45 20.01 18.36
C GLY A 470 -4.32 19.05 17.53
N LYS A 471 -5.29 19.59 16.77
CA LYS A 471 -6.21 18.82 15.90
C LYS A 471 -5.51 18.14 14.72
N ILE A 472 -4.38 18.68 14.25
CA ILE A 472 -3.70 18.22 13.03
C ILE A 472 -2.50 17.31 13.30
N ASN A 473 -2.43 16.69 14.48
CA ASN A 473 -1.32 15.81 14.86
C ASN A 473 0.11 16.39 14.62
N PRO A 474 0.43 17.60 15.12
CA PRO A 474 1.70 18.26 14.81
C PRO A 474 2.85 17.53 15.51
N LYS A 475 3.95 17.35 14.79
CA LYS A 475 5.21 16.79 15.30
C LYS A 475 6.40 17.60 14.79
N THR A 476 7.44 17.71 15.62
CA THR A 476 8.76 18.19 15.20
C THR A 476 9.74 17.06 15.41
N ARG A 477 10.56 16.74 14.41
CA ARG A 477 11.59 15.72 14.49
C ARG A 477 12.94 16.36 14.20
N LEU A 478 13.84 16.28 15.17
CA LEU A 478 15.26 16.56 14.97
C LEU A 478 15.97 15.23 14.75
N LEU A 479 16.81 15.16 13.73
CA LEU A 479 17.61 13.98 13.43
C LEU A 479 19.05 14.40 13.20
N ALA A 480 19.97 13.67 13.82
CA ALA A 480 21.40 13.75 13.56
C ALA A 480 21.89 12.33 13.28
N GLY A 481 22.72 12.16 12.26
CA GLY A 481 23.25 10.86 11.92
C GLY A 481 24.66 10.94 11.34
N TYR A 482 25.32 9.80 11.40
CA TYR A 482 26.65 9.58 10.86
C TYR A 482 26.63 8.25 10.09
N THR A 483 27.09 8.27 8.86
CA THR A 483 27.20 7.09 8.01
C THR A 483 28.63 6.97 7.49
N TYR A 484 29.20 5.79 7.67
CA TYR A 484 30.51 5.38 7.21
C TYR A 484 30.34 4.25 6.19
N THR A 485 30.96 4.39 5.03
CA THR A 485 30.99 3.37 3.99
C THR A 485 32.44 3.08 3.65
N ASP A 486 32.84 1.82 3.81
CA ASP A 486 34.14 1.32 3.42
C ASP A 486 33.98 0.40 2.22
N ARG A 487 34.64 0.79 1.13
CA ARG A 487 34.73 0.03 -0.10
C ARG A 487 36.17 0.05 -0.60
N PRO A 488 36.61 -1.02 -1.29
CA PRO A 488 37.94 -1.02 -1.90
C PRO A 488 38.20 0.17 -2.82
N GLU A 489 37.14 0.69 -3.47
CA GLU A 489 37.26 1.84 -4.35
C GLU A 489 37.35 3.18 -3.60
N TYR A 490 36.69 3.30 -2.45
CA TYR A 490 36.58 4.54 -1.67
C TYR A 490 36.17 4.32 -0.22
N ILE A 491 36.57 5.24 0.66
CA ILE A 491 36.00 5.41 1.99
C ILE A 491 35.15 6.68 1.98
N ARG A 492 33.92 6.62 2.47
CA ARG A 492 32.99 7.76 2.50
C ARG A 492 32.40 7.94 3.88
N GLU A 493 32.40 9.19 4.33
CA GLU A 493 31.80 9.64 5.57
C GLU A 493 30.71 10.67 5.26
N ASN A 494 29.58 10.56 5.95
CA ASN A 494 28.49 11.50 5.82
C ASN A 494 27.92 11.83 7.21
N LEU A 495 27.97 13.10 7.58
CA LEU A 495 27.30 13.64 8.77
C LEU A 495 26.04 14.38 8.31
N ASN A 496 24.87 13.95 8.78
CA ASN A 496 23.60 14.56 8.42
C ASN A 496 22.86 15.14 9.63
N PHE A 497 22.25 16.30 9.45
CA PHE A 497 21.35 16.92 10.41
C PHE A 497 20.06 17.37 9.70
N SER A 498 18.91 17.07 10.27
CA SER A 498 17.63 17.53 9.73
C SER A 498 16.61 17.93 10.81
N ASN A 499 15.80 18.92 10.47
CA ASN A 499 14.64 19.37 11.24
C ASN A 499 13.38 19.28 10.36
N THR A 500 12.46 18.40 10.77
CA THR A 500 11.22 18.14 10.04
C THR A 500 9.98 18.40 10.90
N TYR A 501 9.08 19.22 10.37
CA TYR A 501 7.74 19.44 10.90
C TYR A 501 6.74 18.60 10.12
N THR A 502 5.96 17.76 10.80
CA THR A 502 4.90 16.95 10.16
C THR A 502 3.55 17.19 10.79
N TRP A 503 2.50 17.19 9.98
CA TRP A 503 1.12 17.24 10.45
C TRP A 503 0.21 16.45 9.51
N GLN A 504 -0.88 15.96 10.08
CA GLN A 504 -1.83 15.11 9.39
C GLN A 504 -3.25 15.56 9.72
N ASN A 505 -4.05 15.79 8.68
CA ASN A 505 -5.47 16.06 8.86
C ASN A 505 -6.25 14.75 8.96
N GLU A 506 -7.46 14.82 9.54
CA GLU A 506 -8.29 13.67 9.90
C GLU A 506 -8.57 12.69 8.73
N ASN A 507 -8.45 13.17 7.48
CA ASN A 507 -8.60 12.37 6.27
C ASN A 507 -7.33 12.41 5.40
N ARG A 508 -6.55 11.32 5.47
CA ARG A 508 -5.74 10.78 4.37
C ARG A 508 -4.56 11.64 3.87
N THR A 509 -4.36 12.85 4.40
CA THR A 509 -3.34 13.80 3.92
C THR A 509 -2.27 14.03 4.99
N LEU A 510 -1.02 13.71 4.65
CA LEU A 510 0.17 13.96 5.45
C LEU A 510 0.98 15.09 4.81
N TYR A 511 1.31 16.08 5.61
CA TYR A 511 2.19 17.17 5.23
C TYR A 511 3.51 17.04 5.97
N SER A 512 4.61 17.31 5.27
CA SER A 512 5.96 17.29 5.84
C SER A 512 6.75 18.46 5.30
N LEU A 513 7.22 19.32 6.19
CA LEU A 513 8.13 20.42 5.92
C LEU A 513 9.46 20.14 6.60
N THR A 514 10.48 19.81 5.82
CA THR A 514 11.87 19.79 6.30
C THR A 514 12.43 21.19 6.16
N ALA A 515 12.46 21.92 7.27
CA ALA A 515 12.90 23.31 7.30
C ALA A 515 14.41 23.45 7.14
N THR A 516 15.15 22.41 7.53
CA THR A 516 16.60 22.36 7.35
C THR A 516 17.02 20.91 7.21
N ASP A 517 17.75 20.62 6.15
CA ASP A 517 18.46 19.37 5.93
C ASP A 517 19.88 19.74 5.53
N VAL A 518 20.87 19.22 6.24
CA VAL A 518 22.29 19.51 6.03
C VAL A 518 23.03 18.19 6.03
N SER A 519 23.89 17.99 5.03
CA SER A 519 24.77 16.83 4.91
C SER A 519 26.18 17.30 4.58
N MET A 520 27.13 16.91 5.40
CA MET A 520 28.56 17.10 5.17
C MET A 520 29.14 15.77 4.73
N ILE A 521 29.59 15.71 3.49
CA ILE A 521 30.09 14.51 2.85
C ILE A 521 31.58 14.68 2.63
N ASN A 522 32.35 13.70 3.06
CA ASN A 522 33.77 13.60 2.76
C ASN A 522 34.06 12.21 2.19
N SER A 523 35.00 12.11 1.25
CA SER A 523 35.38 10.82 0.68
C SER A 523 36.86 10.77 0.35
N ASN A 524 37.47 9.61 0.56
CA ASN A 524 38.82 9.30 0.14
C ASN A 524 38.75 8.23 -0.96
N LEU A 525 39.38 8.50 -2.10
CA LEU A 525 39.29 7.68 -3.31
C LEU A 525 40.62 7.00 -3.60
N SER A 526 40.59 5.74 -4.05
CA SER A 526 41.77 5.12 -4.64
C SER A 526 42.11 5.76 -5.99
N SER A 527 43.40 5.85 -6.34
CA SER A 527 43.86 6.49 -7.58
C SER A 527 43.22 5.87 -8.83
N ARG A 528 43.15 4.53 -8.89
CA ARG A 528 42.51 3.79 -9.99
C ARG A 528 41.03 4.14 -10.16
N PHE A 529 40.34 4.38 -9.05
CA PHE A 529 38.92 4.75 -9.10
C PHE A 529 38.75 6.20 -9.55
N LEU A 530 39.63 7.11 -9.13
CA LEU A 530 39.63 8.49 -9.63
C LEU A 530 39.79 8.55 -11.15
N ASP A 531 40.76 7.82 -11.73
CA ASP A 531 40.94 7.73 -13.18
C ASP A 531 39.67 7.26 -13.89
N THR A 532 38.95 6.31 -13.29
CA THR A 532 37.70 5.79 -13.82
C THR A 532 36.59 6.84 -13.80
N LEU A 533 36.52 7.63 -12.71
CA LEU A 533 35.54 8.71 -12.56
C LEU A 533 35.81 9.84 -13.57
N GLU A 534 37.07 10.18 -13.83
CA GLU A 534 37.45 11.18 -14.84
C GLU A 534 37.11 10.73 -16.26
N VAL A 535 37.34 9.45 -16.58
CA VAL A 535 36.90 8.86 -17.87
C VAL A 535 35.38 8.91 -17.99
N LEU A 536 34.64 8.62 -16.92
CA LEU A 536 33.18 8.73 -16.92
C LEU A 536 32.72 10.18 -17.08
N GLU A 537 33.39 11.14 -16.45
CA GLU A 537 33.11 12.57 -16.60
C GLU A 537 33.33 13.05 -18.03
N SER A 538 34.40 12.60 -18.70
CA SER A 538 34.64 12.90 -20.12
C SER A 538 33.51 12.42 -21.05
N LYS A 539 32.74 11.40 -20.60
CA LYS A 539 31.57 10.84 -21.29
C LYS A 539 30.24 11.45 -20.81
N GLY A 540 30.29 12.52 -20.02
CA GLY A 540 29.12 13.25 -19.52
C GLY A 540 28.48 12.68 -18.26
N ASN A 541 29.07 11.64 -17.64
CA ASN A 541 28.56 11.10 -16.38
C ASN A 541 29.12 11.92 -15.19
N ARG A 542 28.25 12.38 -14.29
CA ARG A 542 28.60 13.28 -13.18
C ARG A 542 28.83 12.57 -11.84
N LEU A 543 29.11 11.27 -11.85
CA LEU A 543 29.28 10.45 -10.64
C LEU A 543 30.41 10.97 -9.75
N ILE A 544 31.48 11.53 -10.33
CA ILE A 544 32.61 12.11 -9.57
C ILE A 544 32.16 13.12 -8.50
N ASN A 545 31.08 13.86 -8.75
CA ASN A 545 30.55 14.88 -7.84
C ASN A 545 29.98 14.30 -6.54
N THR A 546 29.63 13.00 -6.50
CA THR A 546 29.17 12.37 -5.25
C THR A 546 30.28 12.18 -4.22
N PHE A 547 31.53 12.23 -4.66
CA PHE A 547 32.72 11.95 -3.85
C PHE A 547 33.52 13.21 -3.51
N ARG A 548 33.21 14.35 -4.14
CA ARG A 548 33.84 15.61 -3.78
C ARG A 548 33.42 16.01 -2.35
N PRO A 549 34.35 16.45 -1.50
CA PRO A 549 34.03 17.04 -0.20
C PRO A 549 32.98 18.13 -0.39
N SER A 550 31.82 17.97 0.24
CA SER A 550 30.68 18.83 -0.04
C SER A 550 29.80 19.09 1.17
N PHE A 551 29.24 20.31 1.17
CA PHE A 551 28.20 20.73 2.08
C PHE A 551 26.89 20.87 1.30
N VAL A 552 26.03 19.86 1.42
CA VAL A 552 24.70 19.87 0.79
C VAL A 552 23.70 20.33 1.82
N SER A 553 22.96 21.41 1.52
CA SER A 553 21.85 21.79 2.35
C SER A 553 20.59 22.07 1.56
N SER A 554 19.43 21.74 2.12
CA SER A 554 18.15 21.89 1.47
C SER A 554 17.00 22.20 2.43
N MET A 555 15.94 22.76 1.87
CA MET A 555 14.61 22.82 2.46
C MET A 555 13.66 22.05 1.56
N SER A 556 12.74 21.27 2.12
CA SER A 556 11.77 20.54 1.32
C SER A 556 10.38 20.53 1.93
N PHE A 557 9.38 20.51 1.05
CA PHE A 557 7.98 20.38 1.41
C PHE A 557 7.36 19.25 0.61
N SER A 558 6.59 18.40 1.29
CA SER A 558 5.90 17.29 0.66
C SER A 558 4.48 17.15 1.18
N VAL A 559 3.56 16.85 0.27
CA VAL A 559 2.16 16.54 0.57
C VAL A 559 1.88 15.15 0.03
N THR A 560 1.34 14.28 0.89
CA THR A 560 0.97 12.91 0.55
C THR A 560 -0.51 12.72 0.81
N TRP A 561 -1.27 12.48 -0.26
CA TRP A 561 -2.67 12.07 -0.20
C TRP A 561 -2.72 10.55 -0.36
N ASN A 562 -3.17 9.84 0.67
CA ASN A 562 -3.30 8.40 0.69
C ASN A 562 -4.77 8.03 0.94
N LEU A 563 -5.52 7.84 -0.14
CA LEU A 563 -6.96 7.53 -0.11
C LEU A 563 -7.26 6.04 0.11
N ASN A 564 -6.30 5.26 0.62
CA ASN A 564 -6.49 3.84 0.86
C ASN A 564 -7.48 3.61 2.01
N SER A 565 -8.41 2.68 1.82
CA SER A 565 -9.24 2.14 2.90
C SER A 565 -8.46 0.99 3.55
N TYR A 566 -7.82 1.26 4.69
CA TYR A 566 -7.12 0.24 5.45
C TYR A 566 -8.07 -0.90 5.85
N GLY A 567 -7.66 -2.15 5.62
CA GLY A 567 -8.39 -3.35 6.03
C GLY A 567 -9.22 -4.05 4.95
N PHE A 568 -9.30 -3.52 3.72
CA PHE A 568 -10.07 -4.14 2.63
C PHE A 568 -9.28 -4.23 1.31
N ASN A 569 -8.83 -5.44 0.96
CA ASN A 569 -8.10 -5.74 -0.28
C ASN A 569 -8.96 -5.61 -1.57
N PHE A 570 -10.24 -5.27 -1.43
CA PHE A 570 -11.20 -5.16 -2.54
C PHE A 570 -11.64 -3.72 -2.84
N THR A 571 -11.00 -2.72 -2.23
CA THR A 571 -11.39 -1.32 -2.41
C THR A 571 -10.43 -0.58 -3.34
N ASN A 572 -11.01 0.32 -4.15
CA ASN A 572 -10.26 1.22 -5.00
C ASN A 572 -9.36 2.10 -4.14
N SER A 573 -8.06 2.12 -4.46
CA SER A 573 -7.04 2.77 -3.63
C SER A 573 -6.28 3.79 -4.46
N SER A 574 -5.85 4.90 -3.86
CA SER A 574 -5.18 5.99 -4.60
C SER A 574 -4.16 6.68 -3.72
N PHE A 575 -3.01 6.95 -4.29
CA PHE A 575 -1.89 7.59 -3.63
C PHE A 575 -1.36 8.70 -4.54
N LEU A 576 -1.15 9.88 -3.98
CA LEU A 576 -0.50 11.00 -4.65
C LEU A 576 0.53 11.60 -3.69
N ARG A 577 1.75 11.80 -4.18
CA ARG A 577 2.78 12.55 -3.46
C ARG A 577 3.27 13.68 -4.35
N ALA A 578 3.16 14.91 -3.85
CA ALA A 578 3.82 16.08 -4.41
C ALA A 578 5.02 16.45 -3.50
N TYR A 579 6.16 16.73 -4.11
CA TYR A 579 7.41 17.03 -3.41
C TYR A 579 8.10 18.22 -4.08
N LEU A 580 8.53 19.18 -3.27
CA LEU A 580 9.30 20.34 -3.69
C LEU A 580 10.52 20.48 -2.76
N GLU A 581 11.68 20.76 -3.33
CA GLU A 581 12.94 20.92 -2.63
C GLU A 581 13.73 22.08 -3.21
N SER A 582 14.34 22.85 -2.33
CA SER A 582 15.20 23.98 -2.65
C SER A 582 16.55 23.78 -1.95
N GLY A 583 17.57 23.47 -2.73
CA GLY A 583 18.95 23.30 -2.29
C GLY A 583 19.70 24.62 -2.24
N GLY A 584 20.55 24.78 -1.23
CA GLY A 584 21.39 25.96 -0.98
C GLY A 584 20.69 27.12 -0.26
N THR A 585 19.36 27.09 -0.12
CA THR A 585 18.56 28.20 0.46
C THR A 585 18.85 28.45 1.93
N THR A 586 19.19 27.41 2.68
CA THR A 586 19.58 27.49 4.11
C THR A 586 20.86 28.30 4.32
N LEU A 587 21.78 28.32 3.35
CA LEU A 587 23.02 29.10 3.41
C LEU A 587 22.76 30.61 3.46
N ASN A 588 21.64 31.08 2.90
CA ASN A 588 21.26 32.49 2.96
C ASN A 588 20.92 32.95 4.39
N PHE A 589 20.58 32.03 5.30
CA PHE A 589 20.26 32.36 6.69
C PHE A 589 21.47 32.28 7.62
N TRP A 590 22.46 31.43 7.32
CA TRP A 590 23.56 31.11 8.24
C TRP A 590 24.94 31.61 7.77
N GLY A 591 25.02 32.18 6.56
CA GLY A 591 26.26 32.68 5.97
C GLY A 591 27.14 31.59 5.35
N THR A 592 28.09 31.98 4.51
CA THR A 592 29.02 31.08 3.80
C THR A 592 30.39 30.97 4.48
N GLU A 593 30.58 31.57 5.65
CA GLU A 593 31.89 31.62 6.33
C GLU A 593 32.43 30.23 6.71
N ILE A 594 31.53 29.30 7.09
CA ILE A 594 31.86 27.88 7.31
C ILE A 594 32.37 27.19 6.03
N LEU A 595 31.96 27.67 4.85
CA LEU A 595 32.31 27.06 3.56
C LEU A 595 33.67 27.54 3.02
N GLN A 596 34.08 28.75 3.37
CA GLN A 596 35.32 29.37 2.85
C GLN A 596 36.59 28.79 3.48
N ARG A 597 36.46 28.11 4.63
CA ARG A 597 37.62 27.59 5.39
C ARG A 597 38.18 26.27 4.85
N ASP A 598 37.33 25.44 4.22
CA ASP A 598 37.64 24.02 3.95
C ASP A 598 37.45 23.59 2.47
N SER A 599 37.36 24.53 1.52
CA SER A 599 37.22 24.24 0.07
C SER A 599 36.08 23.27 -0.28
N LEU A 600 34.94 23.35 0.43
CA LEU A 600 33.81 22.45 0.25
C LEU A 600 32.94 22.87 -0.95
N GLU A 601 32.56 21.90 -1.78
CA GLU A 601 31.59 22.11 -2.85
C GLU A 601 30.19 22.38 -2.26
N TYR A 602 29.50 23.39 -2.79
CA TYR A 602 28.13 23.72 -2.42
C TYR A 602 27.21 23.74 -3.64
N TYR A 603 25.95 23.37 -3.45
CA TYR A 603 25.01 23.18 -4.55
C TYR A 603 23.74 24.00 -4.35
N LYS A 604 23.33 24.72 -5.41
CA LYS A 604 22.09 25.50 -5.45
C LYS A 604 21.17 24.94 -6.53
N TYR A 605 19.98 24.49 -6.15
CA TYR A 605 19.05 23.84 -7.08
C TYR A 605 17.59 23.89 -6.61
N ILE A 606 16.66 23.71 -7.53
CA ILE A 606 15.25 23.48 -7.25
C ILE A 606 14.87 22.12 -7.82
N LYS A 607 14.16 21.31 -7.04
CA LYS A 607 13.66 20.00 -7.45
C LYS A 607 12.18 19.87 -7.14
N ALA A 608 11.40 19.42 -8.11
CA ALA A 608 9.99 19.10 -7.96
C ALA A 608 9.72 17.67 -8.45
N ASN A 609 8.84 16.95 -7.77
CA ASN A 609 8.46 15.58 -8.12
C ASN A 609 7.00 15.30 -7.77
N ILE A 610 6.31 14.56 -8.64
CA ILE A 610 4.93 14.11 -8.48
C ILE A 610 4.89 12.60 -8.72
N ASP A 611 4.37 11.82 -7.78
CA ASP A 611 4.17 10.37 -7.89
C ASP A 611 2.71 10.03 -7.60
N TYR A 612 2.02 9.50 -8.61
CA TYR A 612 0.62 9.09 -8.55
C TYR A 612 0.49 7.59 -8.75
N ARG A 613 -0.29 6.93 -7.90
CA ARG A 613 -0.55 5.49 -7.96
C ARG A 613 -2.03 5.21 -7.76
N LYS A 614 -2.55 4.24 -8.51
CA LYS A 614 -3.96 3.87 -8.50
C LYS A 614 -4.08 2.35 -8.53
N ILE A 615 -4.83 1.77 -7.60
CA ILE A 615 -5.15 0.33 -7.59
C ILE A 615 -6.65 0.19 -7.76
N HIS A 616 -7.05 -0.51 -8.80
CA HIS A 616 -8.43 -0.77 -9.16
C HIS A 616 -8.67 -2.28 -9.21
N PRO A 617 -9.24 -2.87 -8.14
CA PRO A 617 -9.72 -4.25 -8.18
C PRO A 617 -10.81 -4.38 -9.25
N ILE A 618 -10.62 -5.27 -10.24
CA ILE A 618 -11.58 -5.59 -11.33
C ILE A 618 -12.44 -6.82 -10.98
N ASN A 619 -12.13 -7.52 -9.90
CA ASN A 619 -12.99 -8.52 -9.24
C ASN A 619 -12.21 -9.06 -8.05
N LYS A 620 -12.77 -10.06 -7.37
CA LYS A 620 -12.13 -10.73 -6.22
C LYS A 620 -10.72 -11.26 -6.54
N ASN A 621 -10.41 -11.57 -7.80
CA ASN A 621 -9.18 -12.28 -8.18
C ASN A 621 -8.30 -11.48 -9.15
N THR A 622 -8.74 -10.33 -9.63
CA THR A 622 -8.06 -9.55 -10.69
C THR A 622 -7.95 -8.11 -10.24
N THR A 623 -6.75 -7.55 -10.32
CA THR A 623 -6.48 -6.15 -9.94
C THR A 623 -5.68 -5.47 -11.04
N LEU A 624 -6.07 -4.26 -11.37
CA LEU A 624 -5.34 -3.40 -12.29
C LEU A 624 -4.69 -2.26 -11.50
N ALA A 625 -3.38 -2.13 -11.64
CA ALA A 625 -2.57 -1.17 -10.92
C ALA A 625 -1.87 -0.23 -11.92
N TYR A 626 -1.83 1.05 -11.58
CA TYR A 626 -1.21 2.09 -12.39
C TYR A 626 -0.27 2.94 -11.54
N ARG A 627 0.82 3.42 -12.16
CA ARG A 627 1.68 4.46 -11.61
C ARG A 627 2.09 5.45 -12.70
N LEU A 628 2.17 6.72 -12.31
CA LEU A 628 2.76 7.79 -13.09
C LEU A 628 3.65 8.62 -12.16
N ASN A 629 4.91 8.80 -12.53
CA ASN A 629 5.89 9.55 -11.76
C ASN A 629 6.65 10.51 -12.68
N GLY A 630 6.73 11.77 -12.29
CA GLY A 630 7.40 12.81 -13.06
C GLY A 630 8.17 13.77 -12.16
N GLY A 631 9.24 14.35 -12.67
CA GLY A 631 10.02 15.30 -11.88
C GLY A 631 10.97 16.14 -12.71
N ILE A 632 11.39 17.26 -12.13
CA ILE A 632 12.37 18.18 -12.68
C ILE A 632 13.31 18.65 -11.56
N ALA A 633 14.61 18.69 -11.83
CA ALA A 633 15.64 19.15 -10.91
C ALA A 633 16.57 20.09 -11.68
N LYS A 634 16.54 21.38 -11.37
CA LYS A 634 17.29 22.41 -12.08
C LYS A 634 18.35 23.03 -11.16
N PRO A 635 19.65 22.88 -11.45
CA PRO A 635 20.68 23.65 -10.77
C PRO A 635 20.63 25.12 -11.19
N TYR A 636 20.94 26.02 -10.27
CA TYR A 636 21.05 27.46 -10.52
C TYR A 636 22.32 28.08 -9.91
N SER A 637 23.27 27.26 -9.46
CA SER A 637 24.64 27.69 -9.13
C SER A 637 25.45 27.99 -10.39
N ASP A 638 26.55 28.71 -10.23
CA ASP A 638 27.46 29.09 -11.33
C ASP A 638 28.02 27.85 -12.05
N ASN A 639 28.35 26.80 -11.29
CA ASN A 639 28.85 25.53 -11.82
C ASN A 639 27.76 24.66 -12.47
N ARG A 640 26.47 25.05 -12.39
CA ARG A 640 25.30 24.36 -12.97
C ARG A 640 25.23 22.84 -12.74
N ILE A 641 25.71 22.39 -11.59
CA ILE A 641 25.77 20.97 -11.23
C ILE A 641 24.79 20.68 -10.09
N LEU A 642 24.14 19.52 -10.14
CA LEU A 642 23.39 18.96 -9.01
C LEU A 642 24.30 18.01 -8.20
N PRO A 643 24.09 17.88 -6.88
CA PRO A 643 24.63 16.73 -6.16
C PRO A 643 24.12 15.45 -6.84
N TYR A 644 24.99 14.44 -6.99
CA TYR A 644 24.68 13.27 -7.81
C TYR A 644 23.38 12.56 -7.40
N GLU A 645 23.14 12.47 -6.09
CA GLU A 645 21.94 11.87 -5.49
C GLU A 645 20.63 12.63 -5.80
N LYS A 646 20.73 13.88 -6.31
CA LYS A 646 19.58 14.74 -6.63
C LYS A 646 19.15 14.64 -8.09
N TYR A 647 19.93 14.03 -8.97
CA TYR A 647 19.49 13.67 -10.33
C TYR A 647 18.34 12.64 -10.30
N PHE A 648 17.65 12.52 -11.43
CA PHE A 648 16.74 11.42 -11.69
C PHE A 648 17.41 10.32 -12.50
N PHE A 649 16.93 9.11 -12.30
CA PHE A 649 17.41 7.89 -12.95
C PHE A 649 16.21 7.04 -13.33
N ALA A 650 16.30 6.31 -14.45
CA ALA A 650 15.27 5.38 -14.88
C ALA A 650 15.82 3.96 -15.12
N GLY A 651 14.92 2.97 -15.03
CA GLY A 651 15.23 1.54 -15.15
C GLY A 651 15.30 0.81 -13.80
N GLY A 652 15.14 -0.51 -13.82
CA GLY A 652 15.19 -1.38 -12.64
C GLY A 652 13.83 -1.83 -12.13
N SER A 653 13.82 -2.56 -11.01
CA SER A 653 12.65 -3.31 -10.54
C SER A 653 11.46 -2.47 -10.05
N ASN A 654 11.70 -1.20 -9.69
CA ASN A 654 10.69 -0.22 -9.25
C ASN A 654 10.46 0.91 -10.28
N GLY A 655 11.06 0.83 -11.47
CA GLY A 655 10.94 1.81 -12.55
C GLY A 655 10.55 1.10 -13.83
N ILE A 656 11.41 1.17 -14.86
CA ILE A 656 11.21 0.48 -16.13
C ILE A 656 11.94 -0.87 -16.10
N ARG A 657 11.20 -1.97 -15.88
CA ARG A 657 11.78 -3.29 -15.56
C ARG A 657 12.57 -3.95 -16.68
N ALA A 658 12.37 -3.50 -17.91
CA ALA A 658 13.11 -3.97 -19.08
C ALA A 658 14.53 -3.40 -19.22
N TRP A 659 14.88 -2.39 -18.42
CA TRP A 659 16.24 -1.85 -18.32
C TRP A 659 16.82 -2.17 -16.94
N ARG A 660 18.14 -2.34 -16.89
CA ARG A 660 18.87 -2.43 -15.62
C ARG A 660 18.70 -1.12 -14.83
N PRO A 661 18.79 -1.16 -13.49
CA PRO A 661 18.67 0.03 -12.65
C PRO A 661 19.53 1.18 -13.12
N ARG A 662 18.93 2.37 -13.27
CA ARG A 662 19.63 3.62 -13.61
C ARG A 662 20.36 3.62 -14.96
N ARG A 663 20.05 2.71 -15.89
CA ARG A 663 20.72 2.62 -17.20
C ARG A 663 19.91 3.20 -18.36
N LEU A 664 18.65 3.58 -18.16
CA LEU A 664 17.80 4.11 -19.23
C LEU A 664 17.99 5.62 -19.41
N GLY A 665 18.08 6.05 -20.66
CA GLY A 665 18.19 7.47 -21.07
C GLY A 665 19.63 8.00 -21.05
N PRO A 666 19.82 9.33 -21.08
CA PRO A 666 18.80 10.36 -21.29
C PRO A 666 18.35 10.49 -22.76
N GLY A 667 17.06 10.78 -22.97
CA GLY A 667 16.49 11.04 -24.29
C GLY A 667 16.80 9.92 -25.28
N SER A 668 17.36 10.29 -26.44
CA SER A 668 17.83 9.33 -27.44
C SER A 668 19.34 9.12 -27.45
N PHE A 669 20.06 9.53 -26.39
CA PHE A 669 21.50 9.32 -26.26
C PHE A 669 21.85 7.82 -26.27
N SER A 670 22.91 7.50 -27.01
CA SER A 670 23.35 6.14 -27.27
C SER A 670 24.84 6.00 -26.95
N PRO A 671 25.22 5.53 -25.76
CA PRO A 671 26.61 5.17 -25.55
C PRO A 671 26.91 3.93 -26.39
N ILE A 672 27.77 4.04 -27.40
CA ILE A 672 28.09 2.92 -28.31
C ILE A 672 29.31 2.18 -27.78
N ASP A 673 29.22 0.86 -27.72
CA ASP A 673 30.37 0.00 -27.44
C ASP A 673 31.27 -0.07 -28.68
N SER A 674 32.51 0.38 -28.55
CA SER A 674 33.48 0.45 -29.65
C SER A 674 33.86 -0.91 -30.24
N SER A 675 33.68 -2.01 -29.50
CA SER A 675 34.03 -3.37 -29.95
C SER A 675 32.89 -4.06 -30.70
N THR A 676 31.63 -3.79 -30.33
CA THR A 676 30.45 -4.45 -30.91
C THR A 676 29.62 -3.53 -31.80
N PHE A 677 29.88 -2.21 -31.77
CA PHE A 677 29.09 -1.16 -32.42
C PHE A 677 27.61 -1.17 -32.03
N ARG A 678 27.29 -1.67 -30.82
CA ARG A 678 25.92 -1.72 -30.27
C ARG A 678 25.74 -0.69 -29.17
N VAL A 679 24.48 -0.40 -28.85
CA VAL A 679 24.14 0.41 -27.67
C VAL A 679 24.60 -0.31 -26.41
N SER A 680 25.40 0.37 -25.61
CA SER A 680 25.94 -0.06 -24.34
C SER A 680 25.02 0.37 -23.19
N TYR A 681 24.93 -0.44 -22.14
CA TYR A 681 24.16 -0.11 -20.93
C TYR A 681 25.01 -0.33 -19.68
N ASN A 682 26.32 -0.09 -19.82
CA ASN A 682 27.33 -0.50 -18.84
C ASN A 682 27.49 0.48 -17.67
N PHE A 683 27.09 1.76 -17.83
CA PHE A 683 27.24 2.80 -16.82
C PHE A 683 25.93 3.58 -16.58
N GLU A 684 25.85 4.28 -15.44
CA GLU A 684 24.61 4.91 -14.97
C GLU A 684 24.33 6.16 -15.81
N GLN A 685 23.05 6.46 -16.00
CA GLN A 685 22.60 7.60 -16.79
C GLN A 685 21.77 8.49 -15.91
N GLN A 686 22.23 9.73 -15.75
CA GLN A 686 21.56 10.74 -14.94
C GLN A 686 20.89 11.81 -15.81
N GLY A 687 19.73 12.29 -15.36
CA GLY A 687 18.97 13.35 -16.01
C GLY A 687 18.33 14.30 -15.00
N GLU A 688 18.06 15.52 -15.46
CA GLU A 688 17.39 16.56 -14.68
C GLU A 688 15.86 16.46 -14.75
N ILE A 689 15.32 15.84 -15.81
CA ILE A 689 13.89 15.63 -16.01
C ILE A 689 13.60 14.12 -15.99
N LEU A 690 12.49 13.72 -15.36
CA LEU A 690 11.97 12.35 -15.33
C LEU A 690 10.52 12.33 -15.78
N LEU A 691 10.18 11.35 -16.60
CA LEU A 691 8.82 10.89 -16.81
C LEU A 691 8.83 9.37 -16.89
N GLU A 692 8.16 8.70 -15.97
CA GLU A 692 7.99 7.25 -15.96
C GLU A 692 6.55 6.87 -15.58
N GLY A 693 6.09 5.72 -16.07
CA GLY A 693 4.80 5.16 -15.73
C GLY A 693 4.77 3.65 -15.93
N SER A 694 3.77 3.03 -15.32
CA SER A 694 3.58 1.58 -15.39
C SER A 694 2.10 1.23 -15.28
N ILE A 695 1.70 0.23 -16.04
CA ILE A 695 0.37 -0.39 -16.00
C ILE A 695 0.59 -1.89 -15.76
N GLU A 696 -0.03 -2.44 -14.71
CA GLU A 696 0.12 -3.83 -14.31
C GLU A 696 -1.24 -4.47 -14.02
N ILE A 697 -1.54 -5.58 -14.70
CA ILE A 697 -2.68 -6.44 -14.37
C ILE A 697 -2.19 -7.64 -13.57
N ARG A 698 -2.80 -7.84 -12.40
CA ARG A 698 -2.48 -8.91 -11.44
C ARG A 698 -3.67 -9.85 -11.36
N LYS A 699 -3.44 -11.15 -11.39
CA LYS A 699 -4.50 -12.14 -11.14
C LYS A 699 -3.98 -13.35 -10.41
N ASN A 700 -4.79 -13.87 -9.49
CA ASN A 700 -4.44 -15.03 -8.71
C ASN A 700 -4.26 -16.26 -9.60
N LEU A 701 -3.08 -16.88 -9.54
CA LEU A 701 -2.72 -18.09 -10.31
C LEU A 701 -2.93 -19.36 -9.52
N ILE A 702 -2.52 -19.40 -8.25
CA ILE A 702 -2.80 -20.51 -7.35
C ILE A 702 -2.49 -20.18 -5.89
N GLY A 703 -3.45 -20.38 -4.98
CA GLY A 703 -3.24 -20.14 -3.56
C GLY A 703 -2.69 -18.74 -3.29
N PHE A 704 -1.46 -18.67 -2.78
CA PHE A 704 -0.74 -17.42 -2.48
C PHE A 704 0.09 -16.87 -3.65
N ILE A 705 -0.02 -17.47 -4.84
CA ILE A 705 0.74 -17.08 -6.03
C ILE A 705 -0.18 -16.30 -6.98
N ASP A 706 0.17 -15.06 -7.27
CA ASP A 706 -0.43 -14.28 -8.36
C ASP A 706 0.53 -14.21 -9.54
N TYR A 707 -0.02 -14.10 -10.74
CA TYR A 707 0.75 -13.69 -11.91
C TYR A 707 0.47 -12.21 -12.21
N ALA A 708 1.42 -11.55 -12.85
CA ALA A 708 1.33 -10.17 -13.30
C ALA A 708 1.74 -10.04 -14.77
N PHE A 709 1.03 -9.22 -15.54
CA PHE A 709 1.50 -8.70 -16.82
C PHE A 709 1.65 -7.20 -16.71
N PHE A 710 2.73 -6.65 -17.26
CA PHE A 710 2.99 -5.23 -17.15
C PHE A 710 3.50 -4.58 -18.43
N ALA A 711 3.24 -3.29 -18.55
CA ALA A 711 3.84 -2.39 -19.51
C ALA A 711 4.39 -1.17 -18.76
N ASP A 712 5.69 -0.95 -18.90
CA ASP A 712 6.41 0.17 -18.28
C ASP A 712 6.87 1.11 -19.37
N PHE A 713 6.72 2.41 -19.17
CA PHE A 713 7.18 3.42 -20.13
C PHE A 713 7.87 4.58 -19.41
N GLY A 714 8.88 5.17 -20.04
CA GLY A 714 9.51 6.35 -19.46
C GLY A 714 10.85 6.71 -20.08
N ASN A 715 11.40 7.83 -19.63
CA ASN A 715 12.77 8.25 -19.90
C ASN A 715 13.19 9.35 -18.91
N ILE A 716 14.47 9.69 -18.95
CA ILE A 716 15.04 10.89 -18.33
C ILE A 716 15.62 11.79 -19.42
N TRP A 717 15.78 13.08 -19.14
CA TRP A 717 16.37 14.03 -20.07
C TRP A 717 17.25 15.04 -19.35
N THR A 718 18.13 15.70 -20.10
CA THR A 718 18.81 16.89 -19.64
C THR A 718 18.01 18.16 -19.95
N ILE A 719 18.11 19.19 -19.10
CA ILE A 719 17.52 20.50 -19.36
C ILE A 719 18.34 21.25 -20.42
N GLU A 720 19.67 21.24 -20.24
CA GLU A 720 20.61 21.92 -21.12
C GLU A 720 21.23 20.94 -22.13
N LYS A 721 21.74 21.48 -23.23
CA LYS A 721 22.42 20.70 -24.27
C LYS A 721 23.77 20.23 -23.75
N ASP A 722 23.97 18.92 -23.74
CA ASP A 722 25.25 18.29 -23.40
C ASP A 722 25.97 17.86 -24.67
N LYS A 723 27.14 18.45 -24.96
CA LYS A 723 27.93 18.12 -26.16
C LYS A 723 28.47 16.69 -26.14
N SER A 724 28.70 16.12 -24.95
CA SER A 724 29.18 14.75 -24.79
C SER A 724 28.07 13.71 -24.93
N ARG A 725 26.80 14.14 -24.80
CA ARG A 725 25.61 13.29 -24.87
C ARG A 725 24.57 13.85 -25.84
N GLU A 726 24.86 13.75 -27.13
CA GLU A 726 23.94 14.19 -28.18
C GLU A 726 22.58 13.47 -28.08
N GLY A 727 21.48 14.22 -28.18
CA GLY A 727 20.12 13.70 -28.03
C GLY A 727 19.62 13.57 -26.59
N ALA A 728 20.42 13.95 -25.58
CA ALA A 728 20.03 13.92 -24.16
C ALA A 728 19.00 15.00 -23.77
N GLN A 729 19.05 16.16 -24.45
CA GLN A 729 18.27 17.34 -24.09
C GLN A 729 16.76 17.11 -24.29
N PHE A 730 15.96 17.63 -23.37
CA PHE A 730 14.51 17.66 -23.52
C PHE A 730 14.08 18.68 -24.58
N GLU A 731 13.28 18.24 -25.56
CA GLU A 731 12.68 19.10 -26.58
C GLU A 731 11.20 18.73 -26.78
N LEU A 732 10.29 19.71 -26.71
CA LEU A 732 8.83 19.48 -26.79
C LEU A 732 8.38 18.77 -28.08
N ASN A 733 9.09 18.95 -29.19
CA ASN A 733 8.80 18.32 -30.48
C ASN A 733 9.46 16.93 -30.66
N ARG A 734 10.30 16.50 -29.71
CA ARG A 734 11.07 15.25 -29.77
C ARG A 734 10.77 14.28 -28.62
N PHE A 735 10.54 14.77 -27.41
CA PHE A 735 10.51 13.94 -26.18
C PHE A 735 9.55 12.75 -26.26
N TYR A 736 8.37 12.93 -26.86
CA TYR A 736 7.36 11.87 -26.99
C TYR A 736 7.82 10.71 -27.89
N LYS A 737 8.78 10.94 -28.80
CA LYS A 737 9.44 9.93 -29.63
C LYS A 737 10.63 9.26 -28.92
N GLU A 738 10.95 9.71 -27.72
CA GLU A 738 12.05 9.21 -26.90
C GLU A 738 11.55 8.45 -25.68
N ILE A 739 10.25 8.28 -25.50
CA ILE A 739 9.72 7.47 -24.40
C ILE A 739 10.05 6.00 -24.68
N ALA A 740 10.85 5.39 -23.81
CA ALA A 740 11.15 3.96 -23.90
C ALA A 740 9.95 3.13 -23.44
N LEU A 741 9.76 1.96 -24.02
CA LEU A 741 8.66 1.04 -23.69
C LEU A 741 9.21 -0.36 -23.39
N GLY A 742 8.88 -0.88 -22.22
CA GLY A 742 9.14 -2.25 -21.80
C GLY A 742 7.85 -2.99 -21.45
N THR A 743 7.85 -4.31 -21.59
CA THR A 743 6.76 -5.17 -21.14
C THR A 743 7.30 -6.42 -20.47
N GLY A 744 6.47 -7.18 -19.77
CA GLY A 744 6.93 -8.41 -19.15
C GLY A 744 5.86 -9.17 -18.38
N VAL A 745 6.34 -10.24 -17.76
CA VAL A 745 5.55 -11.14 -16.93
C VAL A 745 6.16 -11.21 -15.54
N GLY A 746 5.31 -11.41 -14.54
CA GLY A 746 5.70 -11.49 -13.14
C GLY A 746 4.97 -12.56 -12.37
N LEU A 747 5.60 -13.04 -11.30
CA LEU A 747 4.98 -13.84 -10.24
C LEU A 747 5.04 -13.07 -8.92
N ARG A 748 4.00 -13.16 -8.12
CA ARG A 748 3.91 -12.60 -6.77
C ARG A 748 3.58 -13.72 -5.81
N PHE A 749 4.33 -13.83 -4.72
CA PHE A 749 4.08 -14.80 -3.65
C PHE A 749 3.64 -14.00 -2.42
N ASP A 750 2.33 -13.95 -2.20
CA ASP A 750 1.69 -13.21 -1.12
C ASP A 750 1.66 -14.05 0.17
N PHE A 751 2.76 -14.00 0.92
CA PHE A 751 2.76 -14.50 2.29
C PHE A 751 1.99 -13.51 3.16
N SER A 752 1.22 -13.99 4.14
CA SER A 752 0.40 -13.15 5.03
C SER A 752 1.13 -12.00 5.75
N PHE A 753 2.46 -11.98 5.72
CA PHE A 753 3.33 -10.96 6.30
C PHE A 753 4.23 -10.25 5.25
N LEU A 754 4.30 -10.74 4.01
CA LEU A 754 5.21 -10.24 2.98
C LEU A 754 4.80 -10.69 1.57
N VAL A 755 4.87 -9.79 0.59
CA VAL A 755 4.79 -10.17 -0.84
C VAL A 755 6.20 -10.27 -1.43
N LEU A 756 6.57 -11.42 -1.99
CA LEU A 756 7.79 -11.56 -2.80
C LEU A 756 7.42 -11.44 -4.29
N ARG A 757 8.21 -10.74 -5.08
CA ARG A 757 8.02 -10.65 -6.54
C ARG A 757 9.20 -11.15 -7.35
N LEU A 758 8.89 -11.82 -8.46
CA LEU A 758 9.82 -12.20 -9.52
C LEU A 758 9.27 -11.66 -10.84
N ASP A 759 10.04 -10.84 -11.55
CA ASP A 759 9.63 -10.17 -12.79
C ASP A 759 10.65 -10.46 -13.90
N ALA A 760 10.15 -10.68 -15.12
CA ALA A 760 10.94 -10.82 -16.34
C ALA A 760 10.52 -9.71 -17.32
N GLY A 761 11.38 -8.71 -17.50
CA GLY A 761 11.15 -7.55 -18.37
C GLY A 761 11.85 -7.68 -19.73
N LEU A 762 11.17 -7.25 -20.78
CA LEU A 762 11.60 -7.25 -22.18
C LEU A 762 11.43 -5.84 -22.77
N LYS A 763 12.41 -5.37 -23.53
CA LYS A 763 12.32 -4.08 -24.22
C LYS A 763 11.47 -4.20 -25.48
N VAL A 764 10.58 -3.24 -25.70
CA VAL A 764 9.70 -3.16 -26.88
C VAL A 764 10.15 -2.01 -27.78
N TYR A 765 10.39 -0.85 -27.20
CA TYR A 765 10.87 0.35 -27.88
C TYR A 765 12.07 0.94 -27.14
N ASP A 766 13.20 1.06 -27.83
CA ASP A 766 14.45 1.60 -27.29
C ASP A 766 14.85 2.89 -28.04
N PRO A 767 14.74 4.07 -27.40
CA PRO A 767 15.04 5.36 -28.02
C PRO A 767 16.53 5.57 -28.33
N ALA A 768 17.43 4.83 -27.66
CA ALA A 768 18.87 4.88 -27.89
C ALA A 768 19.29 4.13 -29.16
N ARG A 769 18.38 3.46 -29.87
CA ARG A 769 18.69 2.86 -31.17
C ARG A 769 18.54 3.86 -32.31
N ALA A 770 19.25 3.60 -33.41
CA ALA A 770 19.13 4.35 -34.65
C ALA A 770 17.66 4.42 -35.13
N ARG A 771 17.28 5.55 -35.75
CA ARG A 771 15.93 5.75 -36.30
C ARG A 771 15.58 4.60 -37.26
N GLY A 772 14.35 4.08 -37.16
CA GLY A 772 13.90 2.89 -37.88
C GLY A 772 14.20 1.54 -37.21
N LYS A 773 15.17 1.46 -36.28
CA LYS A 773 15.52 0.24 -35.52
C LYS A 773 15.10 0.28 -34.03
N ARG A 774 14.37 1.32 -33.63
CA ARG A 774 13.94 1.55 -32.24
C ARG A 774 12.90 0.56 -31.73
N PHE A 775 12.03 0.08 -32.61
CA PHE A 775 11.12 -1.00 -32.28
C PHE A 775 11.86 -2.34 -32.36
N ILE A 776 11.95 -3.06 -31.25
CA ILE A 776 12.80 -4.25 -31.14
C ILE A 776 12.09 -5.50 -31.67
N LEU A 777 10.76 -5.57 -31.49
CA LEU A 777 9.96 -6.74 -31.82
C LEU A 777 9.66 -6.91 -33.32
N SER A 778 10.02 -5.95 -34.18
CA SER A 778 9.78 -6.03 -35.64
C SER A 778 10.53 -7.18 -36.30
N SER A 779 11.63 -7.61 -35.70
CA SER A 779 12.48 -8.67 -36.23
C SER A 779 12.02 -10.06 -35.82
N GLY A 780 11.00 -10.19 -34.93
CA GLY A 780 10.53 -11.42 -34.26
C GLY A 780 11.43 -11.95 -33.13
N PHE A 781 10.98 -12.98 -32.40
CA PHE A 781 11.70 -13.63 -31.28
C PHE A 781 12.80 -14.61 -31.73
N TYR A 782 13.52 -14.32 -32.82
CA TYR A 782 14.44 -15.28 -33.45
C TYR A 782 15.77 -15.45 -32.72
N ASP A 783 16.13 -14.50 -31.84
CA ASP A 783 17.23 -14.64 -30.89
C ASP A 783 16.60 -15.04 -29.54
N PRO A 784 16.88 -16.23 -28.99
CA PRO A 784 16.19 -16.72 -27.80
C PRO A 784 16.37 -15.71 -26.66
N PRO A 785 15.27 -15.11 -26.14
CA PRO A 785 15.31 -13.97 -25.21
C PRO A 785 15.93 -14.31 -23.85
N PHE A 786 16.27 -15.59 -23.64
CA PHE A 786 16.82 -16.16 -22.41
C PHE A 786 18.33 -16.47 -22.49
N THR A 787 19.02 -16.11 -23.57
CA THR A 787 20.48 -16.29 -23.65
C THR A 787 21.22 -15.00 -23.23
N PRO A 788 22.26 -15.07 -22.38
CA PRO A 788 23.05 -13.89 -21.97
C PRO A 788 23.76 -13.16 -23.12
N ARG A 789 23.86 -13.81 -24.29
CA ARG A 789 24.48 -13.28 -25.52
C ARG A 789 23.45 -12.63 -26.46
N ALA A 790 22.15 -12.74 -26.17
CA ALA A 790 21.12 -12.09 -26.95
C ALA A 790 21.34 -10.58 -26.94
N ALA A 791 21.15 -9.95 -28.09
CA ALA A 791 21.24 -8.50 -28.26
C ALA A 791 20.36 -7.71 -27.26
N GLU A 792 19.26 -8.32 -26.84
CA GLU A 792 18.21 -7.75 -26.00
C GLU A 792 17.75 -8.80 -24.98
N ALA A 793 18.64 -9.14 -24.05
CA ALA A 793 18.36 -10.12 -23.01
C ALA A 793 17.21 -9.68 -22.09
N VAL A 794 16.38 -10.63 -21.68
CA VAL A 794 15.37 -10.44 -20.64
C VAL A 794 16.04 -10.02 -19.33
N VAL A 795 15.51 -8.98 -18.69
CA VAL A 795 15.97 -8.51 -17.38
C VAL A 795 15.12 -9.16 -16.30
N PHE A 796 15.75 -10.00 -15.49
CA PHE A 796 15.12 -10.57 -14.30
C PHE A 796 15.24 -9.62 -13.11
N ASN A 797 14.12 -9.41 -12.43
CA ASN A 797 14.01 -8.53 -11.28
C ASN A 797 13.41 -9.31 -10.11
N ILE A 798 14.04 -9.21 -8.95
CA ILE A 798 13.53 -9.77 -7.68
C ILE A 798 13.24 -8.58 -6.76
N GLY A 799 12.17 -8.65 -5.99
CA GLY A 799 11.83 -7.59 -5.05
C GLY A 799 10.89 -8.03 -3.95
N ILE A 800 10.77 -7.17 -2.95
CA ILE A 800 9.84 -7.29 -1.84
C ILE A 800 8.76 -6.22 -2.00
N GLY A 801 7.50 -6.60 -1.82
CA GLY A 801 6.33 -5.75 -2.08
C GLY A 801 6.02 -5.60 -3.57
N TYR A 802 4.95 -4.87 -3.86
CA TYR A 802 4.58 -4.49 -5.23
C TYR A 802 5.57 -3.44 -5.79
N PRO A 803 5.75 -3.38 -7.13
CA PRO A 803 6.68 -2.43 -7.77
C PRO A 803 6.32 -0.97 -7.54
N PHE A 804 5.07 -0.71 -7.16
CA PHE A 804 4.54 0.59 -6.77
C PHE A 804 3.28 0.45 -5.92
#